data_AF-A0A419FVP7-F1
#
_entry.id   AF-A0A419FVP7-F1
#
_cell.length_a   1.000
_cell.length_b   1.000
_cell.length_c   1.000
_cell.angle_alpha   90.00
_cell.angle_beta   90.00
_cell.angle_gamma   90.00
#
_symmetry.space_group_name_H-M   'P 1'
#
loop_
_entity.id
_entity.type
_entity.pdbx_description
1 polymer ?
#
loop_
_entity_poly.entity_id
_entity_poly.type
_entity_poly.pdbx_seq_one_letter_code
_entity_poly.pdbx_strand_id
1 'polypeptide(L)'
;MSFWDDVRHDFRTVFRMDPAARSRLEVILSYSGFHAIFLYRINHRLWDLGIPVLPRFLSQVTRFLTGIEIHPAAKIGKGFFIDHGMGVVIGETAEIGENVLLYQGVTLGGTGKEKGKRHPTLGNNVVVGAGTKILGAITVGDNVKIGANSVVLNAVPDNSIVVGVPGRVIKKKVVKIFNEGLVEMLDQVHMPDPLDEKFEEIKNYITELERRISALEGTGETIKVYNTMSGKKEDFVPLISGQVRMYVCGITAYDVCHLGHARSAIVFDIIKRYLRYKGLKVTHVRNITDIDDKIINRAAKENVTYDVIAKRYTEEYYRDMEMLGVSRADIEPNATDHIKEMIETIKGLIGKGFAYPVDGDVYFEVGKFAGYGKLSKKNVDDLMSGARVEVDERKRTPLDFALWKSSKEGEPWWESPWGKGRPGWHIECTAMSSKYLGESFDIHGGGADLIFPHHENEMAQSEAYTGRPFVKYWMHNGFITVAKEKMSKSLGNFFTIKEILVKYEPEVVRYFLLSTHYRSPIEFSDVQLNEAEISIDRYYSTVTRIKDFLEAAGTAGKPGTVADLEKLLSTFKDKFHHAMNDDFNTASALGFIFELIREVNRFLDSKPSGQKAKELVIKTGELLAEIGGVMNIFNKTPEEWYRSLMKVKKIEFSEEALLQKIAGRQEAREQKDWAKADTIRKELEAGGIILEDKKDGTTWKVKAG
;
A
#
# COMPACT_ATOMS: atom_id res chain seq x y z
N MET A 1 -48.57 2.10 40.66
CA MET A 1 -48.21 0.68 40.40
C MET A 1 -47.99 -0.02 41.73
N SER A 2 -48.25 -1.33 41.83
CA SER A 2 -48.20 -2.07 43.09
C SER A 2 -46.76 -2.43 43.47
N PHE A 3 -46.44 -2.42 44.77
CA PHE A 3 -45.18 -2.93 45.35
C PHE A 3 -44.71 -4.23 44.69
N TRP A 4 -45.68 -5.12 44.55
CA TRP A 4 -45.47 -6.49 44.15
C TRP A 4 -45.19 -6.59 42.65
N ASP A 5 -45.57 -5.59 41.86
CA ASP A 5 -45.26 -5.54 40.45
C ASP A 5 -43.78 -5.22 40.24
N ASP A 6 -43.24 -4.26 40.99
CA ASP A 6 -41.82 -3.92 40.96
C ASP A 6 -40.95 -5.08 41.44
N VAL A 7 -41.31 -5.71 42.58
CA VAL A 7 -40.60 -6.88 43.11
C VAL A 7 -40.63 -8.06 42.14
N ARG A 8 -41.78 -8.34 41.50
CA ARG A 8 -41.89 -9.39 40.48
C ARG A 8 -41.03 -9.08 39.26
N HIS A 9 -40.93 -7.82 38.87
CA HIS A 9 -40.14 -7.41 37.72
C HIS A 9 -38.64 -7.55 37.98
N ASP A 10 -38.16 -7.13 39.16
CA ASP A 10 -36.77 -7.33 39.56
C ASP A 10 -36.43 -8.82 39.66
N PHE A 11 -37.32 -9.62 40.26
CA PHE A 11 -37.14 -11.06 40.36
C PHE A 11 -37.02 -11.74 38.98
N ARG A 12 -37.86 -11.36 38.02
CA ARG A 12 -37.75 -11.85 36.63
C ARG A 12 -36.49 -11.37 35.94
N THR A 13 -35.99 -10.19 36.28
CA THR A 13 -34.79 -9.63 35.68
C THR A 13 -33.56 -10.47 36.00
N VAL A 14 -33.49 -11.07 37.19
CA VAL A 14 -32.39 -12.00 37.55
C VAL A 14 -32.25 -13.12 36.51
N PHE A 15 -33.34 -13.81 36.17
CA PHE A 15 -33.33 -14.88 35.15
C PHE A 15 -33.06 -14.38 33.73
N ARG A 16 -33.35 -13.11 33.43
CA ARG A 16 -33.08 -12.52 32.12
C ARG A 16 -31.60 -12.17 31.95
N MET A 17 -30.95 -11.73 33.02
CA MET A 17 -29.62 -11.12 32.96
C MET A 17 -28.51 -12.07 33.42
N ASP A 18 -28.80 -13.01 34.32
CA ASP A 18 -27.83 -14.00 34.80
C ASP A 18 -28.17 -15.41 34.28
N PRO A 19 -27.40 -15.95 33.31
CA PRO A 19 -27.61 -17.30 32.80
C PRO A 19 -27.32 -18.40 33.85
N ALA A 20 -26.66 -18.06 34.96
CA ALA A 20 -26.41 -18.99 36.07
C ALA A 20 -27.62 -19.17 37.00
N ALA A 21 -28.68 -18.38 36.87
CA ALA A 21 -29.90 -18.52 37.69
C ALA A 21 -30.71 -19.76 37.28
N ARG A 22 -30.60 -20.86 38.04
CA ARG A 22 -31.23 -22.15 37.67
C ARG A 22 -32.60 -22.34 38.26
N SER A 23 -32.91 -21.74 39.42
CA SER A 23 -34.20 -21.95 40.08
C SER A 23 -34.71 -20.73 40.86
N ARG A 24 -36.03 -20.67 41.06
CA ARG A 24 -36.67 -19.60 41.86
C ARG A 24 -36.20 -19.58 43.31
N LEU A 25 -36.01 -20.76 43.89
CA LEU A 25 -35.58 -20.91 45.28
C LEU A 25 -34.14 -20.41 45.47
N GLU A 26 -33.27 -20.70 44.50
CA GLU A 26 -31.89 -20.21 44.48
C GLU A 26 -31.81 -18.68 44.43
N VAL A 27 -32.60 -18.03 43.57
CA VAL A 27 -32.64 -16.55 43.52
C VAL A 27 -33.12 -15.96 44.85
N ILE A 28 -34.15 -16.55 45.46
CA ILE A 28 -34.69 -16.08 46.73
C ILE A 28 -33.71 -16.28 47.89
N LEU A 29 -32.88 -17.33 47.87
CA LEU A 29 -32.00 -17.67 49.00
C LEU A 29 -30.56 -17.18 48.85
N SER A 30 -30.06 -16.98 47.62
CA SER A 30 -28.63 -16.85 47.38
C SER A 30 -28.20 -15.61 46.58
N TYR A 31 -29.12 -14.84 45.99
CA TYR A 31 -28.77 -13.66 45.20
C TYR A 31 -28.74 -12.40 46.06
N SER A 32 -27.54 -12.02 46.51
CA SER A 32 -27.33 -10.84 47.36
C SER A 32 -27.81 -9.53 46.72
N GLY A 33 -27.67 -9.40 45.40
CA GLY A 33 -28.21 -8.28 44.62
C GLY A 33 -29.73 -8.18 44.73
N PHE A 34 -30.45 -9.29 44.55
CA PHE A 34 -31.90 -9.34 44.69
C PHE A 34 -32.34 -9.05 46.13
N HIS A 35 -31.66 -9.61 47.13
CA HIS A 35 -31.95 -9.33 48.55
C HIS A 35 -31.82 -7.85 48.89
N ALA A 36 -30.76 -7.19 48.41
CA ALA A 36 -30.53 -5.78 48.66
C ALA A 36 -31.63 -4.91 48.05
N ILE A 37 -32.04 -5.21 46.82
CA ILE A 37 -33.11 -4.47 46.12
C ILE A 37 -34.45 -4.70 46.82
N PHE A 38 -34.77 -5.94 47.18
CA PHE A 38 -36.02 -6.27 47.89
C PHE A 38 -36.13 -5.53 49.23
N LEU A 39 -35.08 -5.59 50.06
CA LEU A 39 -35.03 -4.87 51.33
C LEU A 39 -35.04 -3.35 51.14
N TYR A 40 -34.37 -2.84 50.10
CA TYR A 40 -34.47 -1.43 49.73
C TYR A 40 -35.90 -1.02 49.41
N ARG A 41 -36.67 -1.79 48.63
CA ARG A 41 -38.06 -1.42 48.30
C ARG A 41 -38.95 -1.34 49.54
N ILE A 42 -38.71 -2.18 50.56
CA ILE A 42 -39.37 -2.09 51.86
C ILE A 42 -38.92 -0.81 52.59
N ASN A 43 -37.61 -0.59 52.68
CA ASN A 43 -37.04 0.56 53.39
C ASN A 43 -37.45 1.90 52.77
N HIS A 44 -37.51 1.99 51.44
CA HIS A 44 -37.95 3.17 50.69
C HIS A 44 -39.40 3.53 51.03
N ARG A 45 -40.27 2.54 51.19
CA ARG A 45 -41.65 2.80 51.62
C ARG A 45 -41.76 3.28 53.05
N LEU A 46 -40.98 2.69 53.97
CA LEU A 46 -40.92 3.16 55.35
C LEU A 46 -40.41 4.61 55.41
N TRP A 47 -39.47 4.96 54.52
CA TRP A 47 -38.98 6.32 54.34
C TRP A 47 -40.07 7.27 53.81
N ASP A 48 -40.82 6.87 52.78
CA ASP A 48 -41.93 7.66 52.22
C ASP A 48 -43.09 7.86 53.21
N LEU A 49 -43.29 6.90 54.13
CA LEU A 49 -44.24 7.02 55.25
C LEU A 49 -43.76 7.97 56.35
N GLY A 50 -42.58 8.58 56.20
CA GLY A 50 -42.03 9.55 57.16
C GLY A 50 -41.53 8.90 58.45
N ILE A 51 -41.26 7.59 58.47
CA ILE A 51 -40.80 6.90 59.67
C ILE A 51 -39.35 7.35 59.98
N PRO A 52 -39.09 7.99 61.12
CA PRO A 52 -37.77 8.50 61.45
C PRO A 52 -36.82 7.35 61.82
N VAL A 53 -35.55 7.47 61.44
CA VAL A 53 -34.41 6.61 61.84
C VAL A 53 -34.45 5.16 61.35
N LEU A 54 -35.59 4.46 61.44
CA LEU A 54 -35.73 3.05 61.14
C LEU A 54 -35.29 2.66 59.71
N PRO A 55 -35.70 3.37 58.63
CA PRO A 55 -35.25 3.03 57.28
C PRO A 55 -33.73 3.12 57.13
N ARG A 56 -33.10 4.10 57.81
CA ARG A 56 -31.66 4.29 57.76
C ARG A 56 -30.92 3.19 58.53
N PHE A 57 -31.43 2.78 59.69
CA PHE A 57 -30.91 1.64 60.42
C PHE A 57 -31.01 0.35 59.59
N LEU A 58 -32.17 0.07 59.00
CA LEU A 58 -32.38 -1.11 58.15
C LEU A 58 -31.47 -1.10 56.92
N SER A 59 -31.18 0.08 56.33
CA SER A 59 -30.20 0.16 55.24
C SER A 59 -28.78 -0.27 55.65
N GLN A 60 -28.37 -0.04 56.90
CA GLN A 60 -27.08 -0.52 57.41
C GLN A 60 -27.09 -2.04 57.64
N VAL A 61 -28.20 -2.60 58.09
CA VAL A 61 -28.38 -4.06 58.20
C VAL A 61 -28.30 -4.70 56.81
N THR A 62 -29.01 -4.14 55.81
CA THR A 62 -28.92 -4.61 54.42
C THR A 62 -27.49 -4.57 53.91
N ARG A 63 -26.77 -3.45 54.13
CA ARG A 63 -25.36 -3.31 53.76
C ARG A 63 -24.48 -4.37 54.41
N PHE A 64 -24.68 -4.67 55.69
CA PHE A 64 -23.91 -5.69 56.39
C PHE A 64 -24.16 -7.10 55.81
N LEU A 65 -25.40 -7.41 55.43
CA LEU A 65 -25.77 -8.72 54.90
C LEU A 65 -25.36 -8.93 53.44
N THR A 66 -25.41 -7.89 52.60
CA THR A 66 -25.24 -8.03 51.14
C THR A 66 -23.97 -7.39 50.59
N GLY A 67 -23.32 -6.51 51.35
CA GLY A 67 -22.19 -5.69 50.87
C GLY A 67 -22.60 -4.54 49.95
N ILE A 68 -23.91 -4.30 49.76
CA ILE A 68 -24.47 -3.25 48.90
C ILE A 68 -25.06 -2.14 49.79
N GLU A 69 -24.60 -0.91 49.64
CA GLU A 69 -25.16 0.24 50.32
C GLU A 69 -26.14 1.00 49.41
N ILE A 70 -27.44 0.98 49.75
CA ILE A 70 -28.46 1.77 49.08
C ILE A 70 -29.11 2.70 50.10
N HIS A 71 -29.06 4.01 49.86
CA HIS A 71 -29.75 4.96 50.71
C HIS A 71 -31.28 4.84 50.56
N PRO A 72 -32.07 4.83 51.66
CA PRO A 72 -33.53 4.69 51.58
C PRO A 72 -34.24 5.74 50.74
N ALA A 73 -33.70 6.97 50.67
CA ALA A 73 -34.26 8.07 49.89
C ALA A 73 -33.94 8.05 48.38
N ALA A 74 -33.04 7.16 47.93
CA ALA A 74 -32.76 7.02 46.49
C ALA A 74 -34.04 6.63 45.75
N LYS A 75 -34.12 6.92 44.46
CA LYS A 75 -35.27 6.52 43.62
C LYS A 75 -34.78 5.53 42.58
N ILE A 76 -35.36 4.33 42.56
CA ILE A 76 -34.93 3.23 41.70
C ILE A 76 -36.13 2.67 40.95
N GLY A 77 -36.03 2.69 39.62
CA GLY A 77 -37.01 2.13 38.70
C GLY A 77 -37.13 0.61 38.79
N LYS A 78 -38.02 0.05 37.98
CA LYS A 78 -38.20 -1.41 37.87
C LYS A 78 -37.09 -2.04 37.03
N GLY A 79 -36.78 -3.30 37.29
CA GLY A 79 -35.81 -4.06 36.49
C GLY A 79 -34.37 -3.66 36.78
N PHE A 80 -34.15 -3.05 37.93
CA PHE A 80 -32.82 -2.79 38.43
C PHE A 80 -32.15 -4.11 38.80
N PHE A 81 -30.93 -4.33 38.32
CA PHE A 81 -30.20 -5.56 38.54
C PHE A 81 -28.80 -5.26 39.04
N ILE A 82 -28.39 -5.99 40.07
CA ILE A 82 -27.03 -5.96 40.61
C ILE A 82 -26.52 -7.39 40.56
N ASP A 83 -25.54 -7.64 39.69
CA ASP A 83 -25.04 -8.99 39.41
C ASP A 83 -24.09 -9.48 40.52
N HIS A 84 -22.99 -8.74 40.72
CA HIS A 84 -22.04 -8.99 41.81
C HIS A 84 -21.99 -7.75 42.70
N GLY A 85 -22.82 -7.67 43.74
CA GLY A 85 -23.05 -6.38 44.41
C GLY A 85 -22.00 -5.86 45.38
N MET A 86 -20.92 -6.60 45.65
CA MET A 86 -19.96 -6.22 46.68
C MET A 86 -19.37 -4.82 46.43
N GLY A 87 -19.50 -3.93 47.40
CA GLY A 87 -18.95 -2.58 47.33
C GLY A 87 -19.74 -1.60 46.45
N VAL A 88 -20.96 -1.94 46.04
CA VAL A 88 -21.86 -0.98 45.38
C VAL A 88 -22.38 0.04 46.38
N VAL A 89 -22.29 1.33 46.03
CA VAL A 89 -22.73 2.46 46.86
C VAL A 89 -23.66 3.36 46.07
N ILE A 90 -24.91 3.50 46.53
CA ILE A 90 -25.94 4.35 45.93
C ILE A 90 -26.36 5.41 46.95
N GLY A 91 -26.04 6.67 46.65
CA GLY A 91 -26.28 7.76 47.58
C GLY A 91 -27.71 8.30 47.60
N GLU A 92 -27.97 9.16 48.60
CA GLU A 92 -29.30 9.64 49.01
C GLU A 92 -30.18 10.19 47.89
N THR A 93 -29.60 10.99 46.99
CA THR A 93 -30.36 11.69 45.94
C THR A 93 -30.16 11.04 44.57
N ALA A 94 -29.69 9.79 44.52
CA ALA A 94 -29.50 9.09 43.27
C ALA A 94 -30.87 8.74 42.66
N GLU A 95 -30.99 8.92 41.36
CA GLU A 95 -32.17 8.52 40.59
C GLU A 95 -31.73 7.52 39.53
N ILE A 96 -32.40 6.37 39.47
CA ILE A 96 -32.06 5.27 38.57
C ILE A 96 -33.31 4.90 37.80
N GLY A 97 -33.23 4.94 36.46
CA GLY A 97 -34.30 4.57 35.55
C GLY A 97 -34.59 3.08 35.51
N GLU A 98 -35.32 2.64 34.49
CA GLU A 98 -35.71 1.24 34.31
C GLU A 98 -34.60 0.41 33.65
N ASN A 99 -34.56 -0.88 33.97
CA ASN A 99 -33.62 -1.85 33.38
C ASN A 99 -32.12 -1.47 33.50
N VAL A 100 -31.72 -0.89 34.63
CA VAL A 100 -30.31 -0.54 34.88
C VAL A 100 -29.57 -1.71 35.51
N LEU A 101 -28.36 -2.00 35.00
CA LEU A 101 -27.45 -3.02 35.51
C LEU A 101 -26.20 -2.39 36.13
N LEU A 102 -25.92 -2.72 37.40
CA LEU A 102 -24.66 -2.37 38.06
C LEU A 102 -23.84 -3.62 38.41
N TYR A 103 -22.54 -3.55 38.16
CA TYR A 103 -21.55 -4.53 38.62
C TYR A 103 -20.92 -4.12 39.96
N GLN A 104 -20.03 -4.97 40.49
CA GLN A 104 -19.33 -4.77 41.76
C GLN A 104 -18.57 -3.45 41.82
N GLY A 105 -18.46 -2.86 43.02
CA GLY A 105 -17.64 -1.68 43.27
C GLY A 105 -18.12 -0.39 42.58
N VAL A 106 -19.33 -0.37 42.03
CA VAL A 106 -19.90 0.84 41.42
C VAL A 106 -20.29 1.85 42.51
N THR A 107 -19.89 3.10 42.34
CA THR A 107 -20.24 4.20 43.24
C THR A 107 -21.03 5.28 42.51
N LEU A 108 -22.27 5.51 42.93
CA LEU A 108 -23.10 6.66 42.56
C LEU A 108 -22.98 7.70 43.68
N GLY A 109 -21.93 8.51 43.60
CA GLY A 109 -21.46 9.38 44.68
C GLY A 109 -21.86 10.84 44.51
N GLY A 110 -21.97 11.55 45.62
CA GLY A 110 -22.25 12.98 45.63
C GLY A 110 -20.97 13.81 45.51
N THR A 111 -21.05 14.97 44.85
CA THR A 111 -20.00 16.01 44.93
C THR A 111 -20.49 17.17 45.81
N GLY A 112 -19.63 17.69 46.69
CA GLY A 112 -19.94 18.84 47.56
C GLY A 112 -20.67 18.51 48.89
N LYS A 113 -20.89 19.56 49.71
CA LYS A 113 -21.57 19.50 51.02
C LYS A 113 -22.98 20.12 51.03
N GLU A 114 -23.50 20.50 49.86
CA GLU A 114 -24.75 21.23 49.73
C GLU A 114 -25.98 20.34 50.03
N LYS A 115 -27.04 20.96 50.56
CA LYS A 115 -28.31 20.30 50.82
C LYS A 115 -29.16 20.38 49.55
N GLY A 116 -29.16 19.33 48.73
CA GLY A 116 -29.87 19.26 47.45
C GLY A 116 -29.50 18.03 46.61
N LYS A 117 -29.94 18.00 45.34
CA LYS A 117 -29.54 16.97 44.36
C LYS A 117 -28.02 17.02 44.17
N ARG A 118 -27.33 15.96 44.59
CA ARG A 118 -25.85 15.87 44.56
C ARG A 118 -25.30 14.58 43.94
N HIS A 119 -26.13 13.55 43.85
CA HIS A 119 -25.82 12.24 43.26
C HIS A 119 -26.35 12.16 41.82
N PRO A 120 -25.84 11.23 40.99
CA PRO A 120 -26.22 11.16 39.59
C PRO A 120 -27.65 10.69 39.34
N THR A 121 -28.15 11.01 38.15
CA THR A 121 -29.36 10.42 37.56
C THR A 121 -28.94 9.51 36.42
N LEU A 122 -29.35 8.24 36.47
CA LEU A 122 -29.19 7.27 35.39
C LEU A 122 -30.52 7.10 34.66
N GLY A 123 -30.49 7.20 33.33
CA GLY A 123 -31.62 6.91 32.45
C GLY A 123 -31.97 5.42 32.40
N ASN A 124 -32.74 5.04 31.39
CA ASN A 124 -33.19 3.69 31.16
C ASN A 124 -32.16 2.86 30.39
N ASN A 125 -32.15 1.55 30.61
CA ASN A 125 -31.28 0.59 29.91
C ASN A 125 -29.78 0.94 30.03
N VAL A 126 -29.36 1.40 31.21
CA VAL A 126 -27.96 1.77 31.48
C VAL A 126 -27.21 0.57 32.04
N VAL A 127 -26.01 0.30 31.52
CA VAL A 127 -25.11 -0.74 32.04
C VAL A 127 -23.84 -0.10 32.57
N VAL A 128 -23.53 -0.33 33.85
CA VAL A 128 -22.38 0.26 34.54
C VAL A 128 -21.40 -0.82 34.95
N GLY A 129 -20.24 -0.86 34.28
CA GLY A 129 -19.19 -1.84 34.50
C GLY A 129 -18.56 -1.77 35.90
N ALA A 130 -17.91 -2.87 36.29
CA ALA A 130 -17.33 -3.04 37.60
C ALA A 130 -16.36 -1.91 37.98
N GLY A 131 -16.42 -1.42 39.22
CA GLY A 131 -15.51 -0.41 39.75
C GLY A 131 -15.74 1.00 39.20
N THR A 132 -16.84 1.29 38.50
CA THR A 132 -17.13 2.63 37.96
C THR A 132 -17.50 3.62 39.07
N LYS A 133 -17.04 4.87 38.98
CA LYS A 133 -17.43 5.97 39.86
C LYS A 133 -18.16 7.04 39.06
N ILE A 134 -19.44 7.26 39.34
CA ILE A 134 -20.26 8.30 38.73
C ILE A 134 -20.54 9.33 39.82
N LEU A 135 -19.95 10.51 39.69
CA LEU A 135 -19.88 11.47 40.79
C LEU A 135 -20.56 12.80 40.41
N GLY A 136 -21.42 13.28 41.30
CA GLY A 136 -22.07 14.58 41.19
C GLY A 136 -23.49 14.51 40.62
N ALA A 137 -24.14 15.67 40.58
CA ALA A 137 -25.49 15.85 40.04
C ALA A 137 -25.49 15.85 38.50
N ILE A 138 -24.97 14.78 37.91
CA ILE A 138 -24.88 14.59 36.46
C ILE A 138 -25.94 13.63 35.97
N THR A 139 -26.37 13.80 34.73
CA THR A 139 -27.33 12.91 34.08
C THR A 139 -26.62 12.01 33.09
N VAL A 140 -26.83 10.70 33.22
CA VAL A 140 -26.49 9.69 32.23
C VAL A 140 -27.76 9.35 31.47
N GLY A 141 -27.75 9.54 30.15
CA GLY A 141 -28.89 9.32 29.28
C GLY A 141 -29.30 7.85 29.13
N ASP A 142 -30.27 7.61 28.26
CA ASP A 142 -30.83 6.29 27.99
C ASP A 142 -29.91 5.46 27.09
N ASN A 143 -29.93 4.13 27.23
CA ASN A 143 -29.15 3.17 26.44
C ASN A 143 -27.63 3.44 26.49
N VAL A 144 -27.12 3.78 27.67
CA VAL A 144 -25.70 4.08 27.90
C VAL A 144 -24.98 2.87 28.48
N LYS A 145 -23.76 2.62 27.99
CA LYS A 145 -22.84 1.65 28.60
C LYS A 145 -21.57 2.33 29.11
N ILE A 146 -21.25 2.11 30.37
CA ILE A 146 -20.04 2.64 31.00
C ILE A 146 -19.09 1.47 31.26
N GLY A 147 -17.87 1.54 30.71
CA GLY A 147 -16.84 0.52 30.88
C GLY A 147 -16.31 0.47 32.31
N ALA A 148 -15.75 -0.69 32.67
CA ALA A 148 -15.20 -0.93 34.00
C ALA A 148 -14.15 0.14 34.40
N ASN A 149 -14.08 0.43 35.70
CA ASN A 149 -13.16 1.38 36.34
C ASN A 149 -13.24 2.83 35.85
N SER A 150 -14.26 3.19 35.07
CA SER A 150 -14.40 4.56 34.56
C SER A 150 -14.76 5.56 35.67
N VAL A 151 -14.34 6.82 35.53
CA VAL A 151 -14.71 7.92 36.44
C VAL A 151 -15.51 8.97 35.68
N VAL A 152 -16.84 8.93 35.81
CA VAL A 152 -17.76 9.80 35.06
C VAL A 152 -18.08 11.04 35.90
N LEU A 153 -17.64 12.20 35.41
CA LEU A 153 -17.78 13.50 36.08
C LEU A 153 -18.69 14.48 35.32
N ASN A 154 -19.10 14.14 34.10
CA ASN A 154 -19.89 14.99 33.22
C ASN A 154 -21.14 14.26 32.74
N ALA A 155 -22.15 15.01 32.31
CA ALA A 155 -23.35 14.44 31.71
C ALA A 155 -23.02 13.57 30.48
N VAL A 156 -23.71 12.45 30.34
CA VAL A 156 -23.52 11.49 29.25
C VAL A 156 -24.79 11.47 28.41
N PRO A 157 -24.71 11.72 27.10
CA PRO A 157 -25.88 11.70 26.22
C PRO A 157 -26.38 10.28 25.98
N ASP A 158 -27.62 10.15 25.51
CA ASP A 158 -28.23 8.87 25.14
C ASP A 158 -27.37 8.09 24.12
N ASN A 159 -27.53 6.77 24.07
CA ASN A 159 -26.93 5.85 23.08
C ASN A 159 -25.40 5.95 23.02
N SER A 160 -24.76 6.14 24.17
CA SER A 160 -23.33 6.41 24.28
C SER A 160 -22.55 5.32 25.01
N ILE A 161 -21.27 5.18 24.66
CA ILE A 161 -20.31 4.34 25.39
C ILE A 161 -19.27 5.24 26.06
N VAL A 162 -19.06 5.06 27.36
CA VAL A 162 -18.11 5.83 28.17
C VAL A 162 -17.02 4.93 28.72
N VAL A 163 -15.75 5.31 28.55
CA VAL A 163 -14.59 4.60 29.11
C VAL A 163 -13.54 5.57 29.65
N GLY A 164 -12.73 5.13 30.62
CA GLY A 164 -11.51 5.83 31.08
C GLY A 164 -11.65 6.66 32.35
N VAL A 165 -10.53 7.26 32.78
CA VAL A 165 -10.41 8.10 33.98
C VAL A 165 -9.67 9.40 33.62
N PRO A 166 -10.36 10.55 33.49
CA PRO A 166 -11.81 10.73 33.55
C PRO A 166 -12.51 10.07 32.34
N GLY A 167 -13.74 9.60 32.54
CA GLY A 167 -14.54 8.91 31.55
C GLY A 167 -14.91 9.81 30.38
N ARG A 168 -14.70 9.31 29.16
CA ARG A 168 -14.98 10.02 27.91
C ARG A 168 -15.93 9.20 27.04
N VAL A 169 -16.80 9.90 26.31
CA VAL A 169 -17.69 9.28 25.32
C VAL A 169 -16.87 8.92 24.08
N ILE A 170 -16.80 7.63 23.73
CA ILE A 170 -15.99 7.13 22.60
C ILE A 170 -16.80 6.82 21.33
N LYS A 171 -18.11 6.57 21.45
CA LYS A 171 -19.02 6.36 20.31
C LYS A 171 -20.44 6.86 20.64
N LYS A 172 -21.10 7.48 19.66
CA LYS A 172 -22.57 7.56 19.55
C LYS A 172 -23.01 6.43 18.61
N LYS A 173 -23.87 5.50 19.05
CA LYS A 173 -24.21 4.30 18.26
C LYS A 173 -25.06 4.63 17.02
N VAL A 174 -24.77 3.94 15.91
CA VAL A 174 -25.64 3.73 14.74
C VAL A 174 -26.37 2.39 14.94
N VAL A 175 -27.68 2.36 14.77
CA VAL A 175 -28.53 1.15 14.90
C VAL A 175 -28.60 0.44 13.54
N LYS A 176 -28.33 -0.88 13.48
CA LYS A 176 -28.64 -1.73 12.31
C LYS A 176 -29.92 -2.54 12.57
N ILE A 177 -30.81 -2.57 11.59
CA ILE A 177 -32.10 -3.26 11.61
C ILE A 177 -31.93 -4.67 11.03
N PHE A 178 -32.44 -5.69 11.72
CA PHE A 178 -32.65 -7.04 11.18
C PHE A 178 -34.12 -7.45 11.34
N ASN A 179 -34.58 -8.41 10.52
CA ASN A 179 -35.99 -8.79 10.36
C ASN A 179 -36.66 -9.43 11.61
N GLU A 180 -35.92 -9.78 12.66
CA GLU A 180 -36.46 -10.46 13.85
C GLU A 180 -36.35 -9.63 15.15
N GLY A 181 -36.03 -8.33 15.05
CA GLY A 181 -35.95 -7.42 16.19
C GLY A 181 -34.52 -7.12 16.66
N LEU A 182 -34.41 -6.16 17.59
CA LEU A 182 -33.15 -5.60 18.11
C LEU A 182 -32.32 -6.66 18.85
N VAL A 183 -31.27 -7.17 18.20
CA VAL A 183 -30.25 -8.01 18.86
C VAL A 183 -28.94 -7.23 18.96
N GLU A 184 -28.56 -6.93 20.20
CA GLU A 184 -27.37 -6.15 20.54
C GLU A 184 -26.22 -7.10 20.93
N MET A 185 -25.23 -7.29 20.06
CA MET A 185 -23.96 -7.93 20.45
C MET A 185 -22.90 -6.86 20.64
N LEU A 186 -22.41 -6.70 21.87
CA LEU A 186 -21.24 -5.90 22.20
C LEU A 186 -20.09 -6.86 22.49
N ASP A 187 -19.10 -6.86 21.60
CA ASP A 187 -17.80 -7.47 21.81
C ASP A 187 -17.08 -6.72 22.94
N GLN A 188 -16.97 -7.34 24.11
CA GLN A 188 -16.24 -6.79 25.25
C GLN A 188 -14.72 -6.85 25.06
N VAL A 189 -14.24 -7.58 24.05
CA VAL A 189 -12.82 -7.83 23.82
C VAL A 189 -12.18 -6.68 23.03
N HIS A 190 -12.94 -5.98 22.18
CA HIS A 190 -12.41 -4.95 21.28
C HIS A 190 -13.04 -3.56 21.52
N MET A 191 -12.79 -2.98 22.69
CA MET A 191 -13.03 -1.54 22.91
C MET A 191 -11.80 -0.73 22.46
N PRO A 192 -11.96 0.33 21.65
CA PRO A 192 -10.83 1.18 21.25
C PRO A 192 -10.24 1.89 22.47
N ASP A 193 -8.91 1.84 22.61
CA ASP A 193 -8.16 2.53 23.66
C ASP A 193 -7.82 3.97 23.23
N PRO A 194 -8.38 5.00 23.88
CA PRO A 194 -8.05 6.40 23.57
C PRO A 194 -6.57 6.75 23.80
N LEU A 195 -5.85 5.97 24.61
CA LEU A 195 -4.42 6.14 24.82
C LEU A 195 -3.61 5.65 23.62
N ASP A 196 -3.98 4.51 23.02
CA ASP A 196 -3.30 4.00 21.83
C ASP A 196 -3.40 4.99 20.66
N GLU A 197 -4.57 5.59 20.44
CA GLU A 197 -4.74 6.62 19.41
C GLU A 197 -3.82 7.83 19.67
N LYS A 198 -3.68 8.24 20.93
CA LYS A 198 -2.80 9.36 21.31
C LYS A 198 -1.32 9.01 21.23
N PHE A 199 -0.93 7.78 21.54
CA PHE A 199 0.45 7.32 21.38
C PHE A 199 0.87 7.30 19.90
N GLU A 200 -0.02 6.88 19.01
CA GLU A 200 0.24 6.95 17.57
C GLU A 200 0.32 8.40 17.06
N GLU A 201 -0.52 9.32 17.55
CA GLU A 201 -0.39 10.75 17.24
C GLU A 201 0.99 11.32 17.70
N ILE A 202 1.42 11.01 18.93
CA ILE A 202 2.70 11.48 19.48
C ILE A 202 3.89 10.90 18.69
N LYS A 203 3.85 9.62 18.36
CA LYS A 203 4.88 8.95 17.56
C LYS A 203 5.02 9.56 16.17
N ASN A 204 3.90 9.88 15.53
CA ASN A 204 3.88 10.61 14.25
C ASN A 204 4.49 12.02 14.39
N TYR A 205 4.19 12.72 15.48
CA TYR A 205 4.75 14.05 15.75
C TYR A 205 6.26 14.01 16.01
N ILE A 206 6.75 13.04 16.77
CA ILE A 206 8.19 12.84 17.02
C ILE A 206 8.92 12.54 15.70
N THR A 207 8.38 11.65 14.88
CA THR A 207 8.94 11.32 13.56
C THR A 207 9.05 12.56 12.66
N GLU A 208 8.04 13.44 12.69
CA GLU A 208 8.07 14.70 11.94
C GLU A 208 9.10 15.69 12.48
N LEU A 209 9.30 15.75 13.80
CA LEU A 209 10.34 16.58 14.40
C LEU A 209 11.74 16.09 14.07
N GLU A 210 12.00 14.78 14.18
CA GLU A 210 13.29 14.17 13.80
C GLU A 210 13.61 14.45 12.33
N ARG A 211 12.60 14.37 11.45
CA ARG A 211 12.73 14.72 10.03
C ARG A 211 13.05 16.19 9.81
N ARG A 212 12.36 17.10 10.51
CA ARG A 212 12.63 18.55 10.43
C ARG A 212 14.03 18.89 10.92
N ILE A 213 14.51 18.21 11.97
CA ILE A 213 15.87 18.36 12.48
C ILE A 213 16.87 17.88 11.43
N SER A 214 16.69 16.69 10.86
CA SER A 214 17.59 16.18 9.80
C SER A 214 17.60 17.05 8.53
N ALA A 215 16.46 17.64 8.16
CA ALA A 215 16.36 18.59 7.05
C ALA A 215 17.07 19.92 7.35
N LEU A 216 17.00 20.42 8.59
CA LEU A 216 17.69 21.63 9.05
C LEU A 216 19.20 21.42 9.20
N GLU A 217 19.63 20.21 9.54
CA GLU A 217 21.04 19.82 9.64
C GLU A 217 21.70 19.58 8.28
N GLY A 218 20.95 19.64 7.17
CA GLY A 218 21.48 19.50 5.81
C GLY A 218 22.02 18.11 5.48
N THR A 219 21.66 17.09 6.25
CA THR A 219 22.21 15.72 6.15
C THR A 219 21.30 14.73 5.42
N GLY A 220 20.13 15.15 4.92
CA GLY A 220 19.27 14.28 4.14
C GLY A 220 18.22 15.02 3.33
N GLU A 221 18.42 15.13 2.02
CA GLU A 221 17.31 15.46 1.13
C GLU A 221 16.23 14.38 1.25
N THR A 222 15.01 14.82 1.55
CA THR A 222 13.83 13.95 1.63
C THR A 222 13.40 13.55 0.22
N ILE A 223 13.17 12.26 -0.01
CA ILE A 223 12.57 11.78 -1.26
C ILE A 223 11.20 12.44 -1.41
N LYS A 224 10.92 13.02 -2.56
CA LYS A 224 9.60 13.51 -2.96
C LYS A 224 9.02 12.59 -4.02
N VAL A 225 7.72 12.33 -3.95
CA VAL A 225 7.00 11.52 -4.93
C VAL A 225 5.77 12.26 -5.40
N TYR A 226 5.48 12.20 -6.70
CA TYR A 226 4.21 12.71 -7.20
C TYR A 226 3.09 11.74 -6.88
N ASN A 227 2.14 12.22 -6.08
CA ASN A 227 0.99 11.45 -5.68
C ASN A 227 -0.19 11.77 -6.60
N THR A 228 -0.65 10.78 -7.35
CA THR A 228 -1.80 10.93 -8.26
C THR A 228 -3.05 11.37 -7.51
N MET A 229 -3.20 10.93 -6.25
CA MET A 229 -4.31 11.31 -5.39
C MET A 229 -4.35 12.81 -5.11
N SER A 230 -3.21 13.48 -4.90
CA SER A 230 -3.19 14.91 -4.60
C SER A 230 -2.88 15.80 -5.80
N GLY A 231 -2.34 15.23 -6.88
CA GLY A 231 -1.92 15.96 -8.07
C GLY A 231 -0.65 16.79 -7.88
N LYS A 232 0.16 16.52 -6.85
CA LYS A 232 1.41 17.24 -6.56
C LYS A 232 2.51 16.33 -6.04
N LYS A 233 3.75 16.83 -6.04
CA LYS A 233 4.88 16.19 -5.36
C LYS A 233 4.73 16.36 -3.84
N GLU A 234 4.89 15.27 -3.11
CA GLU A 234 4.76 15.18 -1.65
C GLU A 234 6.04 14.58 -1.07
N ASP A 235 6.36 14.93 0.18
CA ASP A 235 7.44 14.28 0.90
C ASP A 235 7.08 12.81 1.14
N PHE A 236 7.96 11.90 0.74
CA PHE A 236 7.79 10.48 0.91
C PHE A 236 8.10 10.07 2.34
N VAL A 237 7.04 9.94 3.13
CA VAL A 237 7.07 9.41 4.49
C VAL A 237 6.35 8.06 4.50
N PRO A 238 7.04 6.94 4.74
CA PRO A 238 6.38 5.65 4.89
C PRO A 238 5.43 5.60 6.10
N LEU A 239 4.45 4.71 6.07
CA LEU A 239 3.51 4.42 7.16
C LEU A 239 4.22 3.78 8.35
N ILE A 240 5.26 2.98 8.09
CA ILE A 240 6.11 2.37 9.11
C ILE A 240 7.54 2.84 8.84
N SER A 241 8.16 3.53 9.82
CA SER A 241 9.52 4.05 9.67
C SER A 241 10.50 2.97 9.22
N GLY A 242 11.30 3.28 8.19
CA GLY A 242 12.27 2.37 7.60
C GLY A 242 11.71 1.26 6.69
N GLN A 243 10.39 1.13 6.53
CA GLN A 243 9.77 0.07 5.73
C GLN A 243 8.83 0.63 4.67
N VAL A 244 8.89 0.09 3.45
CA VAL A 244 8.02 0.46 2.34
C VAL A 244 7.29 -0.76 1.83
N ARG A 245 5.96 -0.71 1.87
CA ARG A 245 5.05 -1.71 1.32
C ARG A 245 4.49 -1.21 0.00
N MET A 246 4.91 -1.84 -1.09
CA MET A 246 4.61 -1.41 -2.44
C MET A 246 3.85 -2.51 -3.19
N TYR A 247 2.67 -2.19 -3.70
CA TYR A 247 1.93 -3.05 -4.63
C TYR A 247 1.97 -2.45 -6.03
N VAL A 248 2.22 -3.26 -7.05
CA VAL A 248 2.19 -2.81 -8.45
C VAL A 248 1.35 -3.80 -9.24
N CYS A 249 0.30 -3.32 -9.91
CA CYS A 249 -0.53 -4.17 -10.76
C CYS A 249 0.31 -4.82 -11.86
N GLY A 250 0.25 -6.15 -11.92
CA GLY A 250 0.98 -6.92 -12.93
C GLY A 250 0.24 -7.04 -14.26
N ILE A 251 0.49 -8.15 -14.96
CA ILE A 251 -0.11 -8.39 -16.28
C ILE A 251 -1.32 -9.31 -16.20
N THR A 252 -2.20 -9.19 -17.20
CA THR A 252 -3.13 -10.26 -17.57
C THR A 252 -2.39 -11.23 -18.49
N ALA A 253 -2.18 -12.47 -18.06
CA ALA A 253 -1.34 -13.44 -18.75
C ALA A 253 -2.06 -14.14 -19.93
N TYR A 254 -2.51 -13.36 -20.92
CA TYR A 254 -3.25 -13.89 -22.08
C TYR A 254 -2.49 -13.80 -23.41
N ASP A 255 -1.39 -13.05 -23.46
CA ASP A 255 -0.64 -12.80 -24.68
C ASP A 255 0.78 -12.28 -24.40
N VAL A 256 1.60 -12.19 -25.44
CA VAL A 256 2.98 -11.71 -25.38
C VAL A 256 3.08 -10.27 -24.86
N CYS A 257 4.18 -9.98 -24.18
CA CYS A 257 4.43 -8.66 -23.62
C CYS A 257 4.96 -7.67 -24.66
N HIS A 258 4.54 -6.42 -24.51
CA HIS A 258 4.96 -5.30 -25.32
C HIS A 258 5.69 -4.26 -24.48
N LEU A 259 6.27 -3.26 -25.14
CA LEU A 259 7.10 -2.24 -24.51
C LEU A 259 6.40 -1.49 -23.37
N GLY A 260 5.07 -1.30 -23.45
CA GLY A 260 4.28 -0.73 -22.35
C GLY A 260 4.37 -1.51 -21.03
N HIS A 261 4.38 -2.85 -21.06
CA HIS A 261 4.56 -3.68 -19.86
C HIS A 261 5.98 -3.56 -19.32
N ALA A 262 6.98 -3.59 -20.20
CA ALA A 262 8.38 -3.40 -19.83
C ALA A 262 8.61 -2.05 -19.15
N ARG A 263 7.98 -0.98 -19.66
CA ARG A 263 8.08 0.34 -19.06
C ARG A 263 7.59 0.37 -17.62
N SER A 264 6.39 -0.14 -17.35
CA SER A 264 5.87 -0.23 -15.97
C SER A 264 6.83 -1.03 -15.09
N ALA A 265 7.23 -2.23 -15.54
CA ALA A 265 8.10 -3.11 -14.78
C ALA A 265 9.47 -2.49 -14.47
N ILE A 266 10.11 -1.81 -15.42
CA ILE A 266 11.39 -1.14 -15.25
C ILE A 266 11.27 0.05 -14.30
N VAL A 267 10.22 0.86 -14.41
CA VAL A 267 10.00 2.02 -13.53
C VAL A 267 9.91 1.58 -12.07
N PHE A 268 9.09 0.57 -11.77
CA PHE A 268 8.94 0.10 -10.39
C PHE A 268 10.13 -0.73 -9.90
N ASP A 269 10.91 -1.34 -10.81
CA ASP A 269 12.22 -1.92 -10.47
C ASP A 269 13.22 -0.85 -10.03
N ILE A 270 13.30 0.29 -10.73
CA ILE A 270 14.15 1.43 -10.35
C ILE A 270 13.72 2.03 -9.01
N ILE A 271 12.42 2.24 -8.81
CA ILE A 271 11.89 2.74 -7.53
C ILE A 271 12.30 1.80 -6.39
N LYS A 272 12.09 0.50 -6.55
CA LYS A 272 12.50 -0.52 -5.57
C LYS A 272 14.01 -0.47 -5.29
N ARG A 273 14.84 -0.43 -6.35
CA ARG A 273 16.30 -0.40 -6.24
C ARG A 273 16.79 0.86 -5.53
N TYR A 274 16.24 2.03 -5.87
CA TYR A 274 16.64 3.29 -5.25
C TYR A 274 16.22 3.37 -3.78
N LEU A 275 15.00 2.94 -3.44
CA LEU A 275 14.55 2.90 -2.04
C LEU A 275 15.42 1.96 -1.20
N ARG A 276 15.81 0.79 -1.74
CA ARG A 276 16.76 -0.12 -1.08
C ARG A 276 18.17 0.49 -0.97
N TYR A 277 18.64 1.19 -2.00
CA TYR A 277 19.91 1.92 -1.97
C TYR A 277 19.92 3.02 -0.89
N LYS A 278 18.78 3.65 -0.61
CA LYS A 278 18.60 4.60 0.51
C LYS A 278 18.42 3.93 1.88
N GLY A 279 18.56 2.60 1.96
CA GLY A 279 18.52 1.84 3.22
C GLY A 279 17.12 1.43 3.68
N LEU A 280 16.08 1.63 2.87
CA LEU A 280 14.71 1.24 3.23
C LEU A 280 14.47 -0.25 2.97
N LYS A 281 13.75 -0.91 3.88
CA LYS A 281 13.26 -2.27 3.68
C LYS A 281 12.01 -2.24 2.81
N VAL A 282 12.14 -2.63 1.55
CA VAL A 282 11.03 -2.65 0.60
C VAL A 282 10.45 -4.06 0.47
N THR A 283 9.14 -4.19 0.75
CA THR A 283 8.31 -5.35 0.38
C THR A 283 7.50 -4.97 -0.86
N HIS A 284 7.90 -5.52 -2.00
CA HIS A 284 7.27 -5.31 -3.30
C HIS A 284 6.39 -6.52 -3.65
N VAL A 285 5.10 -6.27 -3.89
CA VAL A 285 4.12 -7.27 -4.32
C VAL A 285 3.64 -6.93 -5.73
N ARG A 286 3.60 -7.91 -6.62
CA ARG A 286 3.08 -7.76 -7.99
C ARG A 286 2.26 -8.97 -8.37
N ASN A 287 0.97 -8.81 -8.60
CA ASN A 287 0.12 -9.95 -8.96
C ASN A 287 0.35 -10.44 -10.39
N ILE A 288 -0.15 -11.65 -10.64
CA ILE A 288 -0.41 -12.16 -11.98
C ILE A 288 -1.92 -12.41 -12.07
N THR A 289 -2.59 -11.75 -13.03
CA THR A 289 -3.97 -12.08 -13.36
C THR A 289 -3.95 -13.27 -14.31
N ASP A 290 -4.17 -14.45 -13.75
CA ASP A 290 -4.17 -15.76 -14.40
C ASP A 290 -5.58 -16.29 -14.71
N ILE A 291 -6.61 -15.48 -14.42
CA ILE A 291 -7.99 -15.71 -14.81
C ILE A 291 -8.62 -14.39 -15.26
N ASP A 292 -9.13 -14.33 -16.49
CA ASP A 292 -9.84 -13.17 -17.05
C ASP A 292 -10.60 -13.58 -18.33
N ASP A 293 -11.58 -12.78 -18.75
CA ASP A 293 -12.29 -12.98 -20.02
C ASP A 293 -11.31 -13.12 -21.21
N LYS A 294 -10.23 -12.34 -21.24
CA LYS A 294 -9.22 -12.42 -22.31
C LYS A 294 -8.47 -13.75 -22.32
N ILE A 295 -8.17 -14.31 -21.15
CA ILE A 295 -7.49 -15.61 -21.02
C ILE A 295 -8.43 -16.72 -21.47
N ILE A 296 -9.68 -16.71 -21.00
CA ILE A 296 -10.70 -17.70 -21.36
C ILE A 296 -10.94 -17.67 -22.88
N ASN A 297 -11.12 -16.49 -23.46
CA ASN A 297 -11.32 -16.32 -24.90
C ASN A 297 -10.11 -16.81 -25.73
N ARG A 298 -8.89 -16.59 -25.24
CA ARG A 298 -7.67 -17.10 -25.90
C ARG A 298 -7.58 -18.62 -25.80
N ALA A 299 -7.87 -19.17 -24.62
CA ALA A 299 -7.86 -20.61 -24.37
C ALA A 299 -8.86 -21.35 -25.27
N ALA A 300 -10.08 -20.80 -25.41
CA ALA A 300 -11.09 -21.32 -26.33
C ALA A 300 -10.63 -21.29 -27.80
N LYS A 301 -9.99 -20.20 -28.24
CA LYS A 301 -9.44 -20.10 -29.62
C LYS A 301 -8.33 -21.10 -29.90
N GLU A 302 -7.50 -21.40 -28.90
CA GLU A 302 -6.38 -22.34 -29.02
C GLU A 302 -6.75 -23.78 -28.64
N ASN A 303 -8.00 -24.03 -28.25
CA ASN A 303 -8.50 -25.32 -27.79
C ASN A 303 -7.65 -25.92 -26.66
N VAL A 304 -7.27 -25.09 -25.68
CA VAL A 304 -6.54 -25.46 -24.46
C VAL A 304 -7.25 -24.90 -23.23
N THR A 305 -6.82 -25.28 -22.04
CA THR A 305 -7.37 -24.75 -20.79
C THR A 305 -6.76 -23.38 -20.45
N TYR A 306 -7.46 -22.60 -19.62
CA TYR A 306 -7.05 -21.23 -19.26
C TYR A 306 -5.71 -21.20 -18.50
N ASP A 307 -5.42 -22.21 -17.68
CA ASP A 307 -4.19 -22.34 -16.91
C ASP A 307 -2.98 -22.58 -17.82
N VAL A 308 -3.15 -23.28 -18.94
CA VAL A 308 -2.08 -23.45 -19.95
C VAL A 308 -1.71 -22.12 -20.59
N ILE A 309 -2.72 -21.28 -20.92
CA ILE A 309 -2.50 -19.93 -21.46
C ILE A 309 -1.82 -19.04 -20.41
N ALA A 310 -2.39 -18.99 -19.20
CA ALA A 310 -1.86 -18.15 -18.13
C ALA A 310 -0.42 -18.52 -17.78
N LYS A 311 -0.11 -19.81 -17.62
CA LYS A 311 1.24 -20.29 -17.34
C LYS A 311 2.22 -19.93 -18.45
N ARG A 312 1.87 -20.19 -19.72
CA ARG A 312 2.73 -19.89 -20.87
C ARG A 312 3.12 -18.41 -20.90
N TYR A 313 2.13 -17.52 -20.84
CA TYR A 313 2.40 -16.08 -20.94
C TYR A 313 3.02 -15.48 -19.68
N THR A 314 2.82 -16.11 -18.52
CA THR A 314 3.55 -15.77 -17.29
C THR A 314 5.03 -16.12 -17.41
N GLU A 315 5.37 -17.31 -17.92
CA GLU A 315 6.75 -17.71 -18.19
C GLU A 315 7.41 -16.81 -19.24
N GLU A 316 6.70 -16.47 -20.30
CA GLU A 316 7.18 -15.52 -21.32
C GLU A 316 7.41 -14.13 -20.74
N TYR A 317 6.50 -13.63 -19.90
CA TYR A 317 6.69 -12.36 -19.20
C TYR A 317 7.97 -12.36 -18.36
N TYR A 318 8.20 -13.42 -17.59
CA TYR A 318 9.41 -13.51 -16.76
C TYR A 318 10.68 -13.52 -17.61
N ARG A 319 10.69 -14.28 -18.71
CA ARG A 319 11.81 -14.30 -19.64
C ARG A 319 12.08 -12.92 -20.24
N ASP A 320 11.04 -12.24 -20.71
CA ASP A 320 11.16 -10.90 -21.31
C ASP A 320 11.65 -9.86 -20.30
N MET A 321 11.12 -9.87 -19.08
CA MET A 321 11.51 -8.95 -18.01
C MET A 321 12.93 -9.21 -17.49
N GLU A 322 13.32 -10.48 -17.37
CA GLU A 322 14.67 -10.87 -16.95
C GLU A 322 15.72 -10.43 -17.97
N MET A 323 15.46 -10.60 -19.28
CA MET A 323 16.33 -10.08 -20.33
C MET A 323 16.54 -8.56 -20.22
N LEU A 324 15.51 -7.81 -19.79
CA LEU A 324 15.56 -6.37 -19.54
C LEU A 324 16.13 -5.98 -18.15
N GLY A 325 16.63 -6.96 -17.39
CA GLY A 325 17.22 -6.76 -16.06
C GLY A 325 16.24 -6.39 -14.96
N VAL A 326 14.94 -6.64 -15.17
CA VAL A 326 13.91 -6.42 -14.14
C VAL A 326 13.98 -7.55 -13.13
N SER A 327 14.17 -7.20 -11.85
CA SER A 327 14.18 -8.18 -10.77
C SER A 327 12.75 -8.58 -10.37
N ARG A 328 12.58 -9.84 -9.90
CA ARG A 328 11.30 -10.34 -9.38
C ARG A 328 10.76 -9.46 -8.25
N ALA A 329 9.43 -9.41 -8.10
CA ALA A 329 8.84 -8.88 -6.89
C ALA A 329 9.12 -9.84 -5.71
N ASP A 330 9.03 -9.34 -4.48
CA ASP A 330 9.26 -10.18 -3.30
C ASP A 330 8.11 -11.20 -3.12
N ILE A 331 6.91 -10.84 -3.59
CA ILE A 331 5.72 -11.69 -3.59
C ILE A 331 4.99 -11.50 -4.91
N GLU A 332 4.65 -12.61 -5.58
CA GLU A 332 3.92 -12.60 -6.86
C GLU A 332 2.68 -13.49 -6.79
N PRO A 333 1.56 -12.99 -6.24
CA PRO A 333 0.36 -13.81 -6.09
C PRO A 333 -0.40 -13.96 -7.41
N ASN A 334 -0.87 -15.18 -7.69
CA ASN A 334 -1.85 -15.42 -8.74
C ASN A 334 -3.25 -15.13 -8.22
N ALA A 335 -4.15 -14.67 -9.09
CA ALA A 335 -5.54 -14.43 -8.72
C ALA A 335 -6.27 -15.73 -8.33
N THR A 336 -6.01 -16.84 -9.03
CA THR A 336 -6.65 -18.14 -8.72
C THR A 336 -6.28 -18.72 -7.36
N ASP A 337 -5.13 -18.33 -6.79
CA ASP A 337 -4.70 -18.75 -5.44
C ASP A 337 -5.39 -17.96 -4.31
N HIS A 338 -6.18 -16.93 -4.66
CA HIS A 338 -6.72 -15.93 -3.71
C HIS A 338 -8.25 -15.79 -3.77
N ILE A 339 -8.94 -16.76 -4.35
CA ILE A 339 -10.40 -16.75 -4.51
C ILE A 339 -11.12 -16.65 -3.16
N LYS A 340 -10.59 -17.30 -2.12
CA LYS A 340 -11.17 -17.26 -0.78
C LYS A 340 -11.18 -15.83 -0.23
N GLU A 341 -10.07 -15.12 -0.32
CA GLU A 341 -9.96 -13.74 0.14
C GLU A 341 -10.85 -12.78 -0.66
N MET A 342 -10.99 -13.01 -1.97
CA MET A 342 -11.93 -12.26 -2.80
C MET A 342 -13.38 -12.48 -2.34
N ILE A 343 -13.80 -13.74 -2.14
CA ILE A 343 -15.15 -14.07 -1.66
C ILE A 343 -15.42 -13.41 -0.30
N GLU A 344 -14.48 -13.47 0.65
CA GLU A 344 -14.65 -12.83 1.96
C GLU A 344 -14.76 -11.31 1.87
N THR A 345 -13.95 -10.68 1.00
CA THR A 345 -14.04 -9.23 0.75
C THR A 345 -15.41 -8.85 0.19
N ILE A 346 -15.91 -9.62 -0.79
CA ILE A 346 -17.22 -9.38 -1.41
C ILE A 346 -18.35 -9.58 -0.39
N LYS A 347 -18.31 -10.62 0.43
CA LYS A 347 -19.27 -10.82 1.53
C LYS A 347 -19.32 -9.61 2.45
N GLY A 348 -18.15 -9.08 2.85
CA GLY A 348 -18.10 -7.89 3.70
C GLY A 348 -18.62 -6.64 3.01
N LEU A 349 -18.35 -6.45 1.72
CA LEU A 349 -18.92 -5.35 0.93
C LEU A 349 -20.46 -5.42 0.87
N ILE A 350 -21.02 -6.61 0.65
CA ILE A 350 -22.48 -6.83 0.69
C ILE A 350 -23.01 -6.55 2.11
N GLY A 351 -22.39 -7.10 3.16
CA GLY A 351 -22.80 -6.88 4.55
C GLY A 351 -22.73 -5.41 4.99
N LYS A 352 -21.91 -4.59 4.32
CA LYS A 352 -21.81 -3.15 4.52
C LYS A 352 -22.72 -2.33 3.60
N GLY A 353 -23.39 -2.95 2.63
CA GLY A 353 -24.33 -2.30 1.72
C GLY A 353 -23.68 -1.58 0.54
N PHE A 354 -22.45 -1.94 0.18
CA PHE A 354 -21.72 -1.39 -0.98
C PHE A 354 -21.73 -2.34 -2.19
N ALA A 355 -22.29 -3.54 -2.06
CA ALA A 355 -22.41 -4.50 -3.14
C ALA A 355 -23.76 -5.21 -3.08
N TYR A 356 -24.23 -5.68 -4.24
CA TYR A 356 -25.48 -6.41 -4.37
C TYR A 356 -25.35 -7.59 -5.34
N PRO A 357 -25.93 -8.76 -5.00
CA PRO A 357 -26.02 -9.87 -5.94
C PRO A 357 -27.20 -9.68 -6.90
N VAL A 358 -27.04 -10.14 -8.14
CA VAL A 358 -28.12 -10.22 -9.14
C VAL A 358 -27.83 -11.39 -10.09
N ASP A 359 -28.76 -12.35 -10.20
CA ASP A 359 -28.65 -13.51 -11.10
C ASP A 359 -27.30 -14.28 -11.07
N GLY A 360 -26.69 -14.40 -9.89
CA GLY A 360 -25.39 -15.06 -9.69
C GLY A 360 -24.15 -14.18 -9.88
N ASP A 361 -24.32 -12.99 -10.48
CA ASP A 361 -23.30 -11.94 -10.48
C ASP A 361 -23.35 -11.16 -9.16
N VAL A 362 -22.25 -10.49 -8.82
CA VAL A 362 -22.21 -9.50 -7.73
C VAL A 362 -21.58 -8.23 -8.24
N TYR A 363 -22.27 -7.11 -8.05
CA TYR A 363 -21.83 -5.78 -8.47
C TYR A 363 -21.49 -4.90 -7.27
N PHE A 364 -20.49 -4.03 -7.43
CA PHE A 364 -20.24 -2.92 -6.51
C PHE A 364 -21.19 -1.77 -6.88
N GLU A 365 -21.88 -1.20 -5.89
CA GLU A 365 -22.79 -0.08 -6.06
C GLU A 365 -22.04 1.25 -5.92
N VAL A 366 -21.60 1.81 -7.04
CA VAL A 366 -20.78 3.04 -7.08
C VAL A 366 -21.48 4.21 -6.39
N GLY A 367 -22.82 4.32 -6.56
CA GLY A 367 -23.61 5.40 -5.96
C GLY A 367 -23.61 5.43 -4.42
N LYS A 368 -23.21 4.34 -3.75
CA LYS A 368 -23.07 4.30 -2.29
C LYS A 368 -21.72 4.81 -1.79
N PHE A 369 -20.71 4.86 -2.67
CA PHE A 369 -19.37 5.31 -2.31
C PHE A 369 -19.16 6.78 -2.68
N ALA A 370 -19.32 7.67 -1.69
CA ALA A 370 -19.27 9.12 -1.89
C ALA A 370 -17.93 9.64 -2.47
N GLY A 371 -16.83 8.90 -2.32
CA GLY A 371 -15.50 9.28 -2.78
C GLY A 371 -15.15 8.83 -4.20
N TYR A 372 -16.09 8.27 -4.97
CA TYR A 372 -15.78 7.72 -6.30
C TYR A 372 -15.34 8.81 -7.29
N GLY A 373 -14.27 8.57 -8.03
CA GLY A 373 -13.68 9.53 -8.98
C GLY A 373 -12.59 10.42 -8.40
N LYS A 374 -12.32 10.33 -7.08
CA LYS A 374 -11.34 11.19 -6.40
C LYS A 374 -9.90 10.93 -6.84
N LEU A 375 -9.54 9.71 -7.25
CA LEU A 375 -8.19 9.39 -7.73
C LEU A 375 -7.98 9.91 -9.15
N SER A 376 -8.93 9.62 -10.05
CA SER A 376 -8.90 9.98 -11.47
C SER A 376 -9.24 11.44 -11.76
N LYS A 377 -9.74 12.18 -10.75
CA LYS A 377 -10.24 13.56 -10.88
C LYS A 377 -11.39 13.70 -11.86
N LYS A 378 -12.16 12.63 -12.05
CA LYS A 378 -13.35 12.61 -12.90
C LYS A 378 -14.59 12.88 -12.07
N ASN A 379 -15.50 13.69 -12.62
CA ASN A 379 -16.82 13.87 -12.04
C ASN A 379 -17.69 12.65 -12.38
N VAL A 380 -18.41 12.13 -11.37
CA VAL A 380 -19.32 10.99 -11.50
C VAL A 380 -20.45 11.30 -12.48
N ASP A 381 -20.96 12.53 -12.51
CA ASP A 381 -22.04 12.94 -13.42
C ASP A 381 -21.59 12.90 -14.89
N ASP A 382 -20.35 13.33 -15.16
CA ASP A 382 -19.77 13.28 -16.50
C ASP A 382 -19.55 11.82 -16.94
N LEU A 383 -19.11 10.96 -16.03
CA LEU A 383 -18.95 9.52 -16.27
C LEU A 383 -20.29 8.85 -16.61
N MET A 384 -21.36 9.21 -15.90
CA MET A 384 -22.73 8.73 -16.18
C MET A 384 -23.19 9.15 -17.59
N SER A 385 -22.95 10.41 -17.98
CA SER A 385 -23.34 10.93 -19.30
C SER A 385 -22.55 10.33 -20.47
N GLY A 386 -21.30 9.91 -20.19
CA GLY A 386 -20.38 9.33 -21.17
C GLY A 386 -20.49 7.82 -21.37
N ALA A 387 -21.24 7.11 -20.51
CA ALA A 387 -21.50 5.68 -20.62
C ALA A 387 -22.39 5.39 -21.84
N ARG A 388 -21.80 5.35 -23.04
CA ARG A 388 -22.51 5.31 -24.33
C ARG A 388 -22.79 3.92 -24.91
N VAL A 389 -22.47 2.78 -24.26
CA VAL A 389 -22.69 1.44 -24.86
C VAL A 389 -23.02 0.36 -23.82
N GLU A 390 -24.02 -0.48 -24.14
CA GLU A 390 -24.47 -1.72 -23.47
C GLU A 390 -24.51 -1.66 -21.94
N VAL A 391 -25.44 -0.88 -21.40
CA VAL A 391 -25.81 -0.97 -19.99
C VAL A 391 -26.46 -2.33 -19.78
N ASP A 392 -25.78 -3.23 -19.07
CA ASP A 392 -26.44 -4.40 -18.49
C ASP A 392 -27.59 -3.88 -17.61
N GLU A 393 -28.83 -4.08 -18.07
CA GLU A 393 -30.05 -3.54 -17.42
C GLU A 393 -30.21 -4.04 -15.98
N ARG A 394 -29.49 -5.09 -15.59
CA ARG A 394 -29.47 -5.63 -14.23
C ARG A 394 -28.68 -4.76 -13.25
N LYS A 395 -27.83 -3.85 -13.76
CA LYS A 395 -27.08 -2.90 -12.93
C LYS A 395 -27.98 -1.76 -12.48
N ARG A 396 -27.85 -1.36 -11.21
CA ARG A 396 -28.54 -0.18 -10.66
C ARG A 396 -28.06 1.12 -11.31
N THR A 397 -26.79 1.17 -11.69
CA THR A 397 -26.22 2.27 -12.48
C THR A 397 -25.22 1.74 -13.50
N PRO A 398 -25.07 2.40 -14.67
CA PRO A 398 -24.04 2.04 -15.66
C PRO A 398 -22.61 2.00 -15.12
N LEU A 399 -22.33 2.73 -14.04
CA LEU A 399 -21.00 2.77 -13.41
C LEU A 399 -20.70 1.55 -12.51
N ASP A 400 -21.71 0.77 -12.14
CA ASP A 400 -21.51 -0.41 -11.33
C ASP A 400 -20.64 -1.44 -12.07
N PHE A 401 -19.67 -1.99 -11.36
CA PHE A 401 -18.70 -2.94 -11.91
C PHE A 401 -18.77 -4.27 -11.17
N ALA A 402 -18.48 -5.35 -11.89
CA ALA A 402 -18.56 -6.69 -11.36
C ALA A 402 -17.45 -6.95 -10.33
N LEU A 403 -17.84 -7.46 -9.18
CA LEU A 403 -16.98 -8.06 -8.16
C LEU A 403 -16.88 -9.58 -8.36
N TRP A 404 -18.00 -10.20 -8.72
CA TRP A 404 -18.11 -11.62 -9.05
C TRP A 404 -18.96 -11.77 -10.31
N LYS A 405 -18.53 -12.64 -11.23
CA LYS A 405 -19.25 -12.96 -12.45
C LYS A 405 -19.63 -14.43 -12.42
N SER A 406 -20.90 -14.72 -12.61
CA SER A 406 -21.38 -16.08 -12.87
C SER A 406 -20.68 -16.64 -14.11
N SER A 407 -20.27 -17.91 -14.03
CA SER A 407 -19.56 -18.57 -15.13
C SER A 407 -20.56 -19.27 -16.05
N LYS A 408 -20.34 -19.16 -17.36
CA LYS A 408 -21.11 -19.89 -18.37
C LYS A 408 -20.69 -21.36 -18.41
N GLU A 409 -21.49 -22.20 -19.06
CA GLU A 409 -21.13 -23.60 -19.30
C GLU A 409 -19.79 -23.68 -20.08
N GLY A 410 -18.85 -24.49 -19.57
CA GLY A 410 -17.52 -24.64 -20.14
C GLY A 410 -16.49 -23.57 -19.70
N GLU A 411 -16.90 -22.49 -19.05
CA GLU A 411 -15.96 -21.53 -18.44
C GLU A 411 -15.42 -22.05 -17.09
N PRO A 412 -14.19 -21.69 -16.70
CA PRO A 412 -13.69 -21.97 -15.36
C PRO A 412 -14.53 -21.30 -14.27
N TRP A 413 -14.66 -21.96 -13.13
CA TRP A 413 -15.49 -21.49 -12.02
C TRP A 413 -14.97 -21.97 -10.67
N TRP A 414 -15.38 -21.24 -9.64
CA TRP A 414 -15.22 -21.57 -8.23
C TRP A 414 -16.58 -21.49 -7.54
N GLU A 415 -16.76 -22.29 -6.49
CA GLU A 415 -17.95 -22.22 -5.65
C GLU A 415 -17.94 -20.92 -4.84
N SER A 416 -19.10 -20.26 -4.77
CA SER A 416 -19.30 -19.06 -3.96
C SER A 416 -20.72 -19.03 -3.37
N PRO A 417 -20.99 -18.17 -2.37
CA PRO A 417 -22.35 -17.98 -1.84
C PRO A 417 -23.39 -17.54 -2.88
N TRP A 418 -22.93 -17.05 -4.03
CA TRP A 418 -23.78 -16.55 -5.12
C TRP A 418 -23.87 -17.53 -6.29
N GLY A 419 -23.34 -18.76 -6.12
CA GLY A 419 -23.27 -19.78 -7.15
C GLY A 419 -21.89 -19.84 -7.84
N LYS A 420 -21.81 -20.66 -8.88
CA LYS A 420 -20.57 -20.88 -9.63
C LYS A 420 -20.19 -19.65 -10.43
N GLY A 421 -18.97 -19.18 -10.21
CA GLY A 421 -18.47 -18.01 -10.92
C GLY A 421 -16.98 -17.78 -10.73
N ARG A 422 -16.56 -16.55 -10.99
CA ARG A 422 -15.17 -16.12 -10.98
C ARG A 422 -15.07 -14.64 -10.60
N PRO A 423 -13.91 -14.18 -10.11
CA PRO A 423 -13.76 -12.79 -9.70
C PRO A 423 -13.87 -11.84 -10.89
N GLY A 424 -14.30 -10.61 -10.60
CA GLY A 424 -14.09 -9.48 -11.50
C GLY A 424 -12.67 -8.95 -11.38
N TRP A 425 -12.12 -8.40 -12.48
CA TRP A 425 -10.72 -7.99 -12.56
C TRP A 425 -10.23 -7.10 -11.39
N HIS A 426 -11.08 -6.22 -10.88
CA HIS A 426 -10.70 -5.27 -9.83
C HIS A 426 -10.59 -5.88 -8.43
N ILE A 427 -11.43 -6.88 -8.09
CA ILE A 427 -11.47 -7.43 -6.72
C ILE A 427 -10.22 -8.25 -6.39
N GLU A 428 -9.56 -8.75 -7.43
CA GLU A 428 -8.32 -9.50 -7.34
C GLU A 428 -7.24 -8.68 -6.61
N CYS A 429 -6.92 -7.51 -7.14
CA CYS A 429 -5.87 -6.65 -6.62
C CYS A 429 -6.21 -6.12 -5.22
N THR A 430 -7.47 -5.77 -4.96
CA THR A 430 -7.97 -5.40 -3.62
C THR A 430 -7.68 -6.49 -2.58
N ALA A 431 -8.07 -7.73 -2.85
CA ALA A 431 -7.93 -8.83 -1.92
C ALA A 431 -6.45 -9.24 -1.73
N MET A 432 -5.69 -9.36 -2.82
CA MET A 432 -4.29 -9.77 -2.78
C MET A 432 -3.41 -8.72 -2.11
N SER A 433 -3.52 -7.44 -2.48
CA SER A 433 -2.72 -6.38 -1.87
C SER A 433 -2.99 -6.28 -0.36
N SER A 434 -4.26 -6.35 0.05
CA SER A 434 -4.64 -6.30 1.47
C SER A 434 -4.12 -7.51 2.27
N LYS A 435 -4.12 -8.71 1.67
CA LYS A 435 -3.58 -9.92 2.32
C LYS A 435 -2.09 -9.80 2.64
N TYR A 436 -1.30 -9.27 1.71
CA TYR A 436 0.17 -9.24 1.86
C TYR A 436 0.70 -7.97 2.50
N LEU A 437 0.03 -6.84 2.30
CA LEU A 437 0.49 -5.53 2.76
C LEU A 437 -0.36 -4.94 3.88
N GLY A 438 -1.53 -5.51 4.18
CA GLY A 438 -2.50 -5.00 5.15
C GLY A 438 -3.50 -4.00 4.54
N GLU A 439 -4.45 -3.55 5.36
CA GLU A 439 -5.57 -2.68 4.93
C GLU A 439 -5.13 -1.30 4.40
N SER A 440 -3.94 -0.85 4.79
CA SER A 440 -3.33 0.40 4.32
C SER A 440 -1.83 0.21 4.09
N PHE A 441 -1.34 0.62 2.91
CA PHE A 441 0.07 0.52 2.54
C PHE A 441 0.62 1.76 1.81
N ASP A 442 1.93 1.76 1.54
CA ASP A 442 2.68 2.96 1.17
C ASP A 442 2.47 3.36 -0.29
N ILE A 443 2.81 2.47 -1.23
CA ILE A 443 2.84 2.78 -2.67
C ILE A 443 1.93 1.81 -3.43
N HIS A 444 1.03 2.34 -4.26
CA HIS A 444 0.33 1.57 -5.29
C HIS A 444 0.72 2.08 -6.67
N GLY A 445 1.26 1.18 -7.50
CA GLY A 445 1.85 1.47 -8.80
C GLY A 445 1.11 0.86 -10.00
N GLY A 446 1.16 1.52 -11.15
CA GLY A 446 0.69 0.96 -12.42
C GLY A 446 0.89 1.88 -13.62
N GLY A 447 0.40 1.48 -14.79
CA GLY A 447 0.32 2.36 -15.96
C GLY A 447 -0.73 3.46 -15.78
N ALA A 448 -0.59 4.59 -16.47
CA ALA A 448 -1.58 5.69 -16.40
C ALA A 448 -2.98 5.29 -16.86
N ASP A 449 -3.13 4.22 -17.64
CA ASP A 449 -4.42 3.62 -18.01
C ASP A 449 -5.11 2.90 -16.85
N LEU A 450 -4.37 2.50 -15.82
CA LEU A 450 -4.94 1.86 -14.64
C LEU A 450 -5.55 2.85 -13.65
N ILE A 451 -5.24 4.16 -13.75
CA ILE A 451 -5.86 5.21 -12.92
C ILE A 451 -7.39 5.07 -12.92
N PHE A 452 -7.97 4.87 -14.11
CA PHE A 452 -9.40 4.65 -14.28
C PHE A 452 -9.68 3.63 -15.40
N PRO A 453 -10.54 2.63 -15.18
CA PRO A 453 -11.34 2.43 -13.97
C PRO A 453 -10.63 1.62 -12.88
N HIS A 454 -9.50 0.97 -13.16
CA HIS A 454 -8.96 -0.12 -12.32
C HIS A 454 -8.62 0.31 -10.89
N HIS A 455 -7.67 1.23 -10.71
CA HIS A 455 -7.24 1.69 -9.39
C HIS A 455 -8.32 2.50 -8.65
N GLU A 456 -9.17 3.24 -9.37
CA GLU A 456 -10.34 3.89 -8.78
C GLU A 456 -11.30 2.87 -8.16
N ASN A 457 -11.54 1.75 -8.86
CA ASN A 457 -12.40 0.67 -8.37
C ASN A 457 -11.76 -0.08 -7.19
N GLU A 458 -10.45 -0.36 -7.23
CA GLU A 458 -9.74 -0.98 -6.12
C GLU A 458 -9.80 -0.12 -4.86
N MET A 459 -9.55 1.17 -5.00
CA MET A 459 -9.68 2.11 -3.89
C MET A 459 -11.11 2.13 -3.34
N ALA A 460 -12.12 2.21 -4.20
CA ALA A 460 -13.51 2.20 -3.76
C ALA A 460 -13.87 0.91 -3.00
N GLN A 461 -13.43 -0.24 -3.49
CA GLN A 461 -13.63 -1.53 -2.81
C GLN A 461 -12.91 -1.57 -1.46
N SER A 462 -11.62 -1.26 -1.43
CA SER A 462 -10.80 -1.32 -0.22
C SER A 462 -11.28 -0.36 0.86
N GLU A 463 -11.55 0.90 0.50
CA GLU A 463 -12.01 1.90 1.47
C GLU A 463 -13.44 1.63 1.94
N ALA A 464 -14.33 1.15 1.07
CA ALA A 464 -15.67 0.72 1.48
C ALA A 464 -15.62 -0.53 2.40
N TYR A 465 -14.70 -1.46 2.10
CA TYR A 465 -14.52 -2.68 2.88
C TYR A 465 -13.83 -2.43 4.23
N THR A 466 -12.91 -1.48 4.35
CA THR A 466 -12.14 -1.26 5.59
C THR A 466 -12.63 -0.05 6.39
N GLY A 467 -13.19 0.97 5.72
CA GLY A 467 -13.48 2.28 6.30
C GLY A 467 -12.23 3.14 6.54
N ARG A 468 -11.06 2.74 5.98
CA ARG A 468 -9.76 3.40 6.16
C ARG A 468 -9.17 3.78 4.80
N PRO A 469 -8.27 4.79 4.72
CA PRO A 469 -7.54 5.09 3.48
C PRO A 469 -6.73 3.88 3.01
N PHE A 470 -6.86 3.51 1.74
CA PHE A 470 -6.26 2.29 1.19
C PHE A 470 -4.75 2.44 0.91
N VAL A 471 -4.36 3.52 0.24
CA VAL A 471 -2.98 3.73 -0.24
C VAL A 471 -2.56 5.17 0.04
N LYS A 472 -1.32 5.34 0.52
CA LYS A 472 -0.77 6.68 0.78
C LYS A 472 -0.30 7.38 -0.49
N TYR A 473 0.49 6.71 -1.33
CA TYR A 473 1.04 7.27 -2.58
C TYR A 473 0.64 6.45 -3.81
N TRP A 474 -0.13 7.07 -4.70
CA TRP A 474 -0.50 6.48 -5.99
C TRP A 474 0.45 6.94 -7.09
N MET A 475 1.20 6.00 -7.67
CA MET A 475 2.23 6.29 -8.66
C MET A 475 1.88 5.68 -10.02
N HIS A 476 1.90 6.48 -11.09
CA HIS A 476 1.56 6.01 -12.42
C HIS A 476 2.59 6.41 -13.47
N ASN A 477 3.04 5.46 -14.30
CA ASN A 477 3.95 5.76 -15.41
C ASN A 477 3.19 6.22 -16.67
N GLY A 478 3.85 7.08 -17.46
CA GLY A 478 3.33 7.59 -18.72
C GLY A 478 3.23 6.52 -19.81
N PHE A 479 2.49 6.83 -20.87
CA PHE A 479 2.28 5.94 -22.02
C PHE A 479 3.49 5.88 -22.96
N ILE A 480 3.56 4.79 -23.73
CA ILE A 480 4.40 4.74 -24.92
C ILE A 480 3.55 5.13 -26.12
N THR A 481 4.09 6.02 -26.95
CA THR A 481 3.45 6.49 -28.18
C THR A 481 4.26 6.07 -29.41
N VAL A 482 3.59 5.83 -30.53
CA VAL A 482 4.17 5.56 -31.84
C VAL A 482 3.50 6.52 -32.82
N ALA A 483 4.29 7.35 -33.50
CA ALA A 483 3.78 8.45 -34.34
C ALA A 483 2.80 9.36 -33.58
N LYS A 484 3.08 9.65 -32.31
CA LYS A 484 2.21 10.41 -31.37
C LYS A 484 0.87 9.76 -31.02
N GLU A 485 0.59 8.54 -31.50
CA GLU A 485 -0.58 7.77 -31.08
C GLU A 485 -0.22 6.80 -29.95
N LYS A 486 -1.15 6.55 -29.03
CA LYS A 486 -0.93 5.56 -27.96
C LYS A 486 -0.71 4.18 -28.58
N MET A 487 0.32 3.48 -28.12
CA MET A 487 0.54 2.09 -28.47
C MET A 487 -0.62 1.21 -27.96
N SER A 488 -1.28 0.48 -28.86
CA SER A 488 -2.34 -0.45 -28.50
C SER A 488 -2.48 -1.60 -29.51
N LYS A 489 -2.93 -2.76 -29.03
CA LYS A 489 -3.21 -3.90 -29.90
C LYS A 489 -4.31 -3.61 -30.93
N SER A 490 -5.33 -2.84 -30.53
CA SER A 490 -6.45 -2.45 -31.40
C SER A 490 -6.05 -1.58 -32.58
N LEU A 491 -5.01 -0.73 -32.41
CA LEU A 491 -4.47 0.10 -33.48
C LEU A 491 -3.41 -0.63 -34.32
N GLY A 492 -3.02 -1.86 -33.95
CA GLY A 492 -1.98 -2.63 -34.64
C GLY A 492 -0.58 -2.03 -34.57
N ASN A 493 -0.36 -0.99 -33.76
CA ASN A 493 0.88 -0.21 -33.67
C ASN A 493 1.76 -0.60 -32.47
N PHE A 494 1.65 -1.84 -31.99
CA PHE A 494 2.42 -2.32 -30.83
C PHE A 494 3.60 -3.18 -31.26
N PHE A 495 4.68 -3.10 -30.48
CA PHE A 495 5.89 -3.89 -30.67
C PHE A 495 6.11 -4.77 -29.44
N THR A 496 6.30 -6.06 -29.68
CA THR A 496 6.61 -7.02 -28.62
C THR A 496 8.04 -6.84 -28.16
N ILE A 497 8.34 -7.26 -26.92
CA ILE A 497 9.71 -7.22 -26.41
C ILE A 497 10.62 -8.09 -27.29
N LYS A 498 10.16 -9.28 -27.69
CA LYS A 498 10.90 -10.19 -28.56
C LYS A 498 11.31 -9.56 -29.89
N GLU A 499 10.39 -8.85 -30.56
CA GLU A 499 10.70 -8.18 -31.83
C GLU A 499 11.76 -7.08 -31.68
N ILE A 500 11.70 -6.33 -30.58
CA ILE A 500 12.68 -5.27 -30.29
C ILE A 500 14.05 -5.89 -29.98
N LEU A 501 14.09 -6.95 -29.17
CA LEU A 501 15.33 -7.60 -28.75
C LEU A 501 16.05 -8.38 -29.87
N VAL A 502 15.38 -8.61 -31.01
CA VAL A 502 16.04 -9.10 -32.23
C VAL A 502 16.92 -8.03 -32.87
N LYS A 503 16.60 -6.75 -32.67
CA LYS A 503 17.28 -5.60 -33.30
C LYS A 503 18.16 -4.81 -32.34
N TYR A 504 17.85 -4.86 -31.05
CA TYR A 504 18.49 -4.03 -30.04
C TYR A 504 18.90 -4.83 -28.82
N GLU A 505 20.06 -4.48 -28.27
CA GLU A 505 20.52 -5.01 -26.99
C GLU A 505 19.52 -4.70 -25.87
N PRO A 506 19.20 -5.65 -24.96
CA PRO A 506 18.23 -5.41 -23.88
C PRO A 506 18.56 -4.20 -23.00
N GLU A 507 19.85 -3.93 -22.82
CA GLU A 507 20.34 -2.80 -22.04
C GLU A 507 20.02 -1.46 -22.72
N VAL A 508 20.04 -1.41 -24.06
CA VAL A 508 19.62 -0.25 -24.88
C VAL A 508 18.16 0.06 -24.64
N VAL A 509 17.32 -0.97 -24.68
CA VAL A 509 15.87 -0.84 -24.44
C VAL A 509 15.62 -0.32 -23.03
N ARG A 510 16.32 -0.86 -22.02
CA ARG A 510 16.22 -0.38 -20.64
C ARG A 510 16.62 1.08 -20.53
N TYR A 511 17.80 1.46 -21.05
CA TYR A 511 18.27 2.84 -21.03
C TYR A 511 17.29 3.80 -21.70
N PHE A 512 16.79 3.43 -22.89
CA PHE A 512 15.78 4.21 -23.60
C PHE A 512 14.56 4.49 -22.71
N LEU A 513 14.05 3.49 -22.00
CA LEU A 513 12.90 3.65 -21.10
C LEU A 513 13.19 4.51 -19.87
N LEU A 514 14.47 4.66 -19.47
CA LEU A 514 14.92 5.50 -18.36
C LEU A 514 15.34 6.92 -18.79
N SER A 515 15.57 7.13 -20.08
CA SER A 515 16.01 8.42 -20.67
C SER A 515 14.98 9.53 -20.53
N THR A 516 13.73 9.19 -20.24
CA THR A 516 12.62 10.12 -20.06
C THR A 516 12.00 9.89 -18.68
N HIS A 517 11.55 10.97 -18.03
CA HIS A 517 10.90 10.88 -16.73
C HIS A 517 9.73 9.88 -16.76
N TYR A 518 9.60 9.04 -15.72
CA TYR A 518 8.69 7.89 -15.75
C TYR A 518 7.22 8.26 -16.01
N ARG A 519 6.80 9.47 -15.60
CA ARG A 519 5.43 10.01 -15.79
C ARG A 519 5.16 10.61 -17.18
N SER A 520 6.20 11.01 -17.91
CA SER A 520 6.04 11.66 -19.21
C SER A 520 5.77 10.62 -20.31
N PRO A 521 4.99 10.90 -21.35
CA PRO A 521 4.89 9.98 -22.48
C PRO A 521 6.26 9.79 -23.14
N ILE A 522 6.52 8.59 -23.66
CA ILE A 522 7.76 8.26 -24.40
C ILE A 522 7.35 7.93 -25.82
N GLU A 523 7.86 8.69 -26.78
CA GLU A 523 7.77 8.33 -28.20
C GLU A 523 8.72 7.16 -28.46
N PHE A 524 8.26 6.16 -29.20
CA PHE A 524 9.02 5.00 -29.64
C PHE A 524 9.34 5.12 -31.13
N SER A 525 10.63 5.06 -31.46
CA SER A 525 11.14 5.00 -32.82
C SER A 525 12.52 4.34 -32.85
N ASP A 526 12.87 3.74 -33.99
CA ASP A 526 14.22 3.19 -34.21
C ASP A 526 15.30 4.26 -34.04
N VAL A 527 15.01 5.52 -34.37
CA VAL A 527 15.92 6.67 -34.18
C VAL A 527 16.32 6.83 -32.71
N GLN A 528 15.36 6.81 -31.79
CA GLN A 528 15.64 6.98 -30.36
C GLN A 528 16.36 5.78 -29.75
N LEU A 529 16.10 4.57 -30.26
CA LEU A 529 16.83 3.38 -29.83
C LEU A 529 18.28 3.38 -30.34
N ASN A 530 18.53 3.87 -31.56
CA ASN A 530 19.88 4.05 -32.08
C ASN A 530 20.65 5.10 -31.27
N GLU A 531 20.00 6.22 -30.90
CA GLU A 531 20.58 7.24 -30.00
C GLU A 531 20.89 6.68 -28.61
N ALA A 532 20.01 5.84 -28.08
CA ALA A 532 20.22 5.10 -26.83
C ALA A 532 21.43 4.16 -26.94
N GLU A 533 21.57 3.43 -28.04
CA GLU A 533 22.71 2.54 -28.28
C GLU A 533 24.03 3.31 -28.32
N ILE A 534 24.09 4.43 -29.05
CA ILE A 534 25.26 5.32 -29.10
C ILE A 534 25.62 5.85 -27.69
N SER A 535 24.61 6.16 -26.89
CA SER A 535 24.81 6.64 -25.51
C SER A 535 25.44 5.55 -24.63
N ILE A 536 24.94 4.32 -24.68
CA ILE A 536 25.52 3.19 -23.94
C ILE A 536 26.92 2.87 -24.45
N ASP A 537 27.13 2.87 -25.77
CA ASP A 537 28.44 2.61 -26.36
C ASP A 537 29.50 3.61 -25.86
N ARG A 538 29.12 4.87 -25.73
CA ARG A 538 29.98 5.90 -25.15
C ARG A 538 30.42 5.58 -23.72
N TYR A 539 29.54 5.00 -22.91
CA TYR A 539 29.91 4.53 -21.58
C TYR A 539 30.98 3.43 -21.68
N TYR A 540 30.74 2.37 -22.46
CA TYR A 540 31.68 1.25 -22.56
C TYR A 540 33.02 1.65 -23.16
N SER A 541 33.03 2.52 -24.17
CA SER A 541 34.24 3.14 -24.70
C SER A 541 35.00 3.94 -23.63
N THR A 542 34.30 4.64 -22.75
CA THR A 542 34.92 5.37 -21.64
C THR A 542 35.55 4.42 -20.62
N VAL A 543 34.88 3.31 -20.29
CA VAL A 543 35.43 2.28 -19.40
C VAL A 543 36.69 1.66 -19.99
N THR A 544 36.72 1.39 -21.31
CA THR A 544 37.95 0.95 -22.00
C THR A 544 39.08 1.96 -21.83
N ARG A 545 38.80 3.25 -22.06
CA ARG A 545 39.81 4.32 -21.89
C ARG A 545 40.31 4.44 -20.45
N ILE A 546 39.44 4.26 -19.47
CA ILE A 546 39.81 4.22 -18.04
C ILE A 546 40.76 3.04 -17.78
N LYS A 547 40.42 1.85 -18.26
CA LYS A 547 41.26 0.64 -18.13
C LYS A 547 42.64 0.85 -18.78
N ASP A 548 42.67 1.31 -20.02
CA ASP A 548 43.91 1.60 -20.76
C ASP A 548 44.80 2.59 -20.00
N PHE A 549 44.19 3.65 -19.44
CA PHE A 549 44.92 4.63 -18.65
C PHE A 549 45.55 3.99 -17.41
N LEU A 550 44.81 3.17 -16.67
CA LEU A 550 45.31 2.54 -15.44
C LEU A 550 46.42 1.52 -15.71
N GLU A 551 46.35 0.80 -16.84
CA GLU A 551 47.40 -0.12 -17.29
C GLU A 551 48.66 0.64 -17.78
N ALA A 552 48.48 1.75 -18.51
CA ALA A 552 49.57 2.54 -19.07
C ALA A 552 50.21 3.52 -18.08
N ALA A 553 49.60 3.80 -16.93
CA ALA A 553 50.04 4.85 -16.02
C ALA A 553 51.33 4.47 -15.26
N GLY A 554 52.45 4.58 -15.96
CA GLY A 554 53.83 4.52 -15.48
C GLY A 554 54.77 5.47 -16.22
N THR A 555 54.26 6.36 -17.10
CA THR A 555 55.12 7.23 -17.91
C THR A 555 54.70 8.70 -17.85
N ALA A 556 55.71 9.56 -17.72
CA ALA A 556 55.61 10.99 -17.43
C ALA A 556 54.66 11.75 -18.37
N GLY A 557 53.79 12.58 -17.79
CA GLY A 557 52.88 13.48 -18.49
C GLY A 557 52.72 14.82 -17.77
N LYS A 558 52.22 15.83 -18.48
CA LYS A 558 51.99 17.17 -17.91
C LYS A 558 50.83 17.14 -16.90
N PRO A 559 50.83 17.99 -15.86
CA PRO A 559 49.67 18.15 -14.99
C PRO A 559 48.50 18.69 -15.82
N GLY A 560 47.51 17.85 -16.10
CA GLY A 560 46.22 18.28 -16.64
C GLY A 560 45.46 19.13 -15.62
N THR A 561 44.37 19.77 -16.03
CA THR A 561 43.47 20.50 -15.11
C THR A 561 42.71 19.53 -14.21
N VAL A 562 43.35 19.13 -13.10
CA VAL A 562 42.84 18.19 -12.08
C VAL A 562 41.59 18.73 -11.36
N ALA A 563 41.47 20.05 -11.21
CA ALA A 563 40.49 20.69 -10.35
C ALA A 563 39.03 20.46 -10.76
N ASP A 564 38.74 20.42 -12.07
CA ASP A 564 37.35 20.33 -12.57
C ASP A 564 36.75 18.95 -12.30
N LEU A 565 37.48 17.87 -12.62
CA LEU A 565 37.02 16.49 -12.39
C LEU A 565 36.91 16.19 -10.90
N GLU A 566 37.88 16.65 -10.10
CA GLU A 566 37.85 16.50 -8.65
C GLU A 566 36.63 17.18 -8.02
N LYS A 567 36.32 18.42 -8.44
CA LYS A 567 35.12 19.14 -8.00
C LYS A 567 33.84 18.41 -8.42
N LEU A 568 33.76 17.93 -9.66
CA LEU A 568 32.59 17.19 -10.11
C LEU A 568 32.41 15.89 -9.30
N LEU A 569 33.46 15.10 -9.11
CA LEU A 569 33.41 13.87 -8.31
C LEU A 569 33.00 14.11 -6.86
N SER A 570 33.37 15.27 -6.28
CA SER A 570 32.98 15.62 -4.91
C SER A 570 31.50 15.93 -4.75
N THR A 571 30.83 16.39 -5.81
CA THR A 571 29.41 16.83 -5.79
C THR A 571 28.47 15.89 -6.56
N PHE A 572 29.02 14.91 -7.28
CA PHE A 572 28.25 14.05 -8.18
C PHE A 572 27.20 13.22 -7.44
N LYS A 573 27.56 12.61 -6.29
CA LYS A 573 26.61 11.80 -5.51
C LYS A 573 25.42 12.64 -5.06
N ASP A 574 25.66 13.87 -4.62
CA ASP A 574 24.60 14.81 -4.21
C ASP A 574 23.70 15.17 -5.39
N LYS A 575 24.27 15.48 -6.57
CA LYS A 575 23.51 15.71 -7.81
C LYS A 575 22.64 14.50 -8.19
N PHE A 576 23.20 13.29 -8.11
CA PHE A 576 22.48 12.05 -8.40
C PHE A 576 21.36 11.79 -7.39
N HIS A 577 21.63 11.96 -6.09
CA HIS A 577 20.61 11.84 -5.05
C HIS A 577 19.52 12.88 -5.22
N HIS A 578 19.86 14.13 -5.52
CA HIS A 578 18.89 15.19 -5.80
C HIS A 578 17.96 14.84 -6.95
N ALA A 579 18.49 14.38 -8.08
CA ALA A 579 17.67 13.94 -9.20
C ALA A 579 16.73 12.78 -8.82
N MET A 580 17.24 11.77 -8.13
CA MET A 580 16.44 10.60 -7.77
C MET A 580 15.46 10.86 -6.61
N ASN A 581 15.81 11.75 -5.68
CA ASN A 581 14.93 12.22 -4.61
C ASN A 581 13.82 13.11 -5.18
N ASP A 582 14.04 13.79 -6.31
CA ASP A 582 13.00 14.55 -6.99
C ASP A 582 12.14 13.64 -7.90
N ASP A 583 11.26 12.83 -7.29
CA ASP A 583 10.29 11.99 -8.00
C ASP A 583 10.94 10.95 -8.92
N PHE A 584 12.07 10.36 -8.49
CA PHE A 584 12.81 9.33 -9.24
C PHE A 584 13.18 9.78 -10.66
N ASN A 585 13.69 11.00 -10.82
CA ASN A 585 13.99 11.59 -12.12
C ASN A 585 15.26 10.98 -12.76
N THR A 586 15.07 9.82 -13.39
CA THR A 586 16.12 9.07 -14.08
C THR A 586 16.72 9.83 -15.27
N ALA A 587 15.94 10.66 -15.96
CA ALA A 587 16.44 11.47 -17.07
C ALA A 587 17.51 12.47 -16.60
N SER A 588 17.26 13.18 -15.50
CA SER A 588 18.25 14.07 -14.89
C SER A 588 19.45 13.31 -14.33
N ALA A 589 19.22 12.16 -13.69
CA ALA A 589 20.30 11.30 -13.20
C ALA A 589 21.23 10.83 -14.33
N LEU A 590 20.67 10.37 -15.45
CA LEU A 590 21.43 10.02 -16.66
C LEU A 590 22.18 11.23 -17.24
N GLY A 591 21.56 12.42 -17.23
CA GLY A 591 22.22 13.65 -17.64
C GLY A 591 23.51 13.92 -16.85
N PHE A 592 23.48 13.74 -15.53
CA PHE A 592 24.67 13.87 -14.69
C PHE A 592 25.70 12.77 -14.98
N ILE A 593 25.26 11.52 -15.17
CA ILE A 593 26.15 10.41 -15.57
C ILE A 593 26.93 10.77 -16.84
N PHE A 594 26.25 11.28 -17.86
CA PHE A 594 26.92 11.66 -19.12
C PHE A 594 27.75 12.95 -19.02
N GLU A 595 27.42 13.86 -18.09
CA GLU A 595 28.33 14.95 -17.70
C GLU A 595 29.65 14.37 -17.19
N LEU A 596 29.61 13.43 -16.25
CA LEU A 596 30.81 12.78 -15.70
C LEU A 596 31.60 12.01 -16.78
N ILE A 597 30.92 11.25 -17.63
CA ILE A 597 31.53 10.55 -18.77
C ILE A 597 32.26 11.54 -19.70
N ARG A 598 31.65 12.68 -20.01
CA ARG A 598 32.28 13.70 -20.84
C ARG A 598 33.52 14.29 -20.16
N GLU A 599 33.42 14.60 -18.88
CA GLU A 599 34.52 15.22 -18.13
C GLU A 599 35.71 14.28 -17.95
N VAL A 600 35.48 12.99 -17.65
CA VAL A 600 36.58 12.03 -17.54
C VAL A 600 37.25 11.78 -18.89
N ASN A 601 36.48 11.74 -19.99
CA ASN A 601 37.07 11.61 -21.32
C ASN A 601 37.97 12.81 -21.67
N ARG A 602 37.50 14.03 -21.38
CA ARG A 602 38.28 15.27 -21.54
C ARG A 602 39.54 15.27 -20.67
N PHE A 603 39.41 14.78 -19.44
CA PHE A 603 40.55 14.60 -18.54
C PHE A 603 41.57 13.62 -19.12
N LEU A 604 41.15 12.46 -19.61
CA LEU A 604 42.02 11.46 -20.25
C LEU A 604 42.68 11.99 -21.53
N ASP A 605 41.99 12.82 -22.33
CA ASP A 605 42.54 13.45 -23.54
C ASP A 605 43.69 14.42 -23.22
N SER A 606 43.70 15.01 -22.02
CA SER A 606 44.80 15.87 -21.54
C SER A 606 46.08 15.09 -21.21
N LYS A 607 46.04 13.75 -21.27
CA LYS A 607 47.14 12.83 -20.93
C LYS A 607 47.72 13.11 -19.53
N PRO A 608 46.87 13.02 -18.49
CA PRO A 608 47.26 13.34 -17.13
C PRO A 608 48.25 12.29 -16.62
N SER A 609 49.06 12.62 -15.63
CA SER A 609 49.98 11.66 -15.02
C SER A 609 50.10 11.86 -13.51
N GLY A 610 50.71 10.88 -12.84
CA GLY A 610 50.91 10.89 -11.40
C GLY A 610 49.77 10.23 -10.61
N GLN A 611 50.02 10.05 -9.31
CA GLN A 611 49.17 9.28 -8.42
C GLN A 611 47.76 9.87 -8.27
N LYS A 612 47.65 11.20 -8.12
CA LYS A 612 46.35 11.89 -8.00
C LYS A 612 45.46 11.69 -9.23
N ALA A 613 46.03 11.65 -10.43
CA ALA A 613 45.28 11.38 -11.65
C ALA A 613 44.73 9.94 -11.67
N LYS A 614 45.52 8.96 -11.22
CA LYS A 614 45.06 7.57 -11.06
C LYS A 614 43.90 7.48 -10.08
N GLU A 615 44.03 8.10 -8.91
CA GLU A 615 42.99 8.10 -7.87
C GLU A 615 41.67 8.68 -8.38
N LEU A 616 41.70 9.80 -9.11
CA LEU A 616 40.48 10.39 -9.68
C LEU A 616 39.83 9.48 -10.73
N VAL A 617 40.63 8.81 -11.56
CA VAL A 617 40.13 7.90 -12.60
C VAL A 617 39.54 6.63 -11.97
N ILE A 618 40.19 6.05 -10.97
CA ILE A 618 39.66 4.91 -10.19
C ILE A 618 38.32 5.31 -9.55
N LYS A 619 38.29 6.43 -8.82
CA LYS A 619 37.08 6.93 -8.18
C LYS A 619 35.96 7.20 -9.18
N THR A 620 36.29 7.65 -10.39
CA THR A 620 35.31 7.82 -11.46
C THR A 620 34.72 6.49 -11.90
N GLY A 621 35.56 5.48 -12.15
CA GLY A 621 35.12 4.14 -12.52
C GLY A 621 34.24 3.49 -11.46
N GLU A 622 34.63 3.58 -10.19
CA GLU A 622 33.85 3.09 -9.05
C GLU A 622 32.48 3.76 -8.95
N LEU A 623 32.45 5.08 -9.10
CA LEU A 623 31.21 5.86 -9.01
C LEU A 623 30.25 5.55 -10.17
N LEU A 624 30.78 5.44 -11.39
CA LEU A 624 30.01 5.06 -12.57
C LEU A 624 29.43 3.63 -12.44
N ALA A 625 30.21 2.69 -11.89
CA ALA A 625 29.75 1.34 -11.61
C ALA A 625 28.67 1.30 -10.51
N GLU A 626 28.86 2.06 -9.42
CA GLU A 626 27.89 2.14 -8.31
C GLU A 626 26.51 2.61 -8.80
N ILE A 627 26.46 3.76 -9.48
CA ILE A 627 25.20 4.34 -9.95
C ILE A 627 24.58 3.56 -11.12
N GLY A 628 25.43 2.99 -11.99
CA GLY A 628 25.00 2.05 -13.03
C GLY A 628 24.27 0.87 -12.41
N GLY A 629 24.84 0.30 -11.34
CA GLY A 629 24.22 -0.79 -10.58
C GLY A 629 22.88 -0.43 -9.94
N VAL A 630 22.73 0.80 -9.40
CA VAL A 630 21.43 1.28 -8.86
C VAL A 630 20.37 1.35 -9.97
N MET A 631 20.74 1.87 -11.14
CA MET A 631 19.84 1.96 -12.29
C MET A 631 19.74 0.64 -13.08
N ASN A 632 20.55 -0.34 -12.73
CA ASN A 632 20.74 -1.62 -13.41
C ASN A 632 21.00 -1.45 -14.92
N ILE A 633 21.84 -0.49 -15.25
CA ILE A 633 22.44 -0.27 -16.57
C ILE A 633 23.95 -0.35 -16.40
N PHE A 634 24.69 -0.56 -17.48
CA PHE A 634 26.14 -0.67 -17.47
C PHE A 634 26.67 -1.93 -16.78
N ASN A 635 25.99 -3.06 -16.96
CA ASN A 635 26.27 -4.30 -16.23
C ASN A 635 27.29 -5.23 -16.93
N LYS A 636 27.72 -4.92 -18.15
CA LYS A 636 28.66 -5.74 -18.93
C LYS A 636 30.10 -5.23 -18.79
N THR A 637 31.08 -6.02 -19.23
CA THR A 637 32.38 -5.46 -19.61
C THR A 637 32.33 -4.85 -21.02
N PRO A 638 33.27 -3.97 -21.40
CA PRO A 638 33.34 -3.48 -22.78
C PRO A 638 33.45 -4.61 -23.82
N GLU A 639 34.20 -5.67 -23.52
CA GLU A 639 34.36 -6.82 -24.41
C GLU A 639 33.03 -7.59 -24.57
N GLU A 640 32.29 -7.80 -23.48
CA GLU A 640 30.96 -8.40 -23.51
C GLU A 640 29.96 -7.54 -24.30
N TRP A 641 29.98 -6.22 -24.11
CA TRP A 641 29.14 -5.27 -24.85
C TRP A 641 29.33 -5.41 -26.36
N TYR A 642 30.58 -5.33 -26.85
CA TYR A 642 30.85 -5.42 -28.28
C TYR A 642 30.55 -6.80 -28.86
N ARG A 643 30.82 -7.90 -28.11
CA ARG A 643 30.38 -9.25 -28.53
C ARG A 643 28.86 -9.36 -28.64
N SER A 644 28.14 -8.72 -27.73
CA SER A 644 26.67 -8.71 -27.75
C SER A 644 26.15 -7.93 -28.96
N LEU A 645 26.71 -6.74 -29.22
CA LEU A 645 26.42 -5.95 -30.42
C LEU A 645 26.70 -6.71 -31.72
N MET A 646 27.80 -7.48 -31.81
CA MET A 646 28.08 -8.31 -32.99
C MET A 646 26.94 -9.30 -33.27
N LYS A 647 26.37 -9.91 -32.23
CA LYS A 647 25.27 -10.87 -32.36
C LYS A 647 23.98 -10.18 -32.78
N VAL A 648 23.60 -9.10 -32.10
CA VAL A 648 22.34 -8.38 -32.35
C VAL A 648 22.34 -7.72 -33.73
N LYS A 649 23.43 -7.07 -34.13
CA LYS A 649 23.59 -6.48 -35.47
C LYS A 649 23.90 -7.51 -36.56
N LYS A 650 24.02 -8.80 -36.22
CA LYS A 650 24.31 -9.92 -37.14
C LYS A 650 25.55 -9.66 -38.00
N ILE A 651 26.64 -9.22 -37.36
CA ILE A 651 27.92 -8.99 -38.02
C ILE A 651 28.45 -10.32 -38.57
N GLU A 652 28.80 -10.36 -39.86
CA GLU A 652 29.15 -11.60 -40.58
C GLU A 652 30.49 -12.22 -40.16
N PHE A 653 31.35 -11.44 -39.48
CA PHE A 653 32.64 -11.94 -39.01
C PHE A 653 32.48 -12.73 -37.71
N SER A 654 33.02 -13.95 -37.66
CA SER A 654 33.28 -14.61 -36.38
C SER A 654 34.39 -13.87 -35.62
N GLU A 655 34.45 -14.03 -34.30
CA GLU A 655 35.51 -13.42 -33.49
C GLU A 655 36.90 -13.90 -33.95
N GLU A 656 37.03 -15.18 -34.32
CA GLU A 656 38.27 -15.74 -34.87
C GLU A 656 38.64 -15.14 -36.23
N ALA A 657 37.66 -14.99 -37.13
CA ALA A 657 37.89 -14.40 -38.45
C ALA A 657 38.29 -12.92 -38.35
N LEU A 658 37.71 -12.20 -37.39
CA LEU A 658 38.09 -10.82 -37.10
C LEU A 658 39.54 -10.74 -36.59
N LEU A 659 39.91 -11.58 -35.63
CA LEU A 659 41.28 -11.62 -35.10
C LEU A 659 42.31 -12.00 -36.17
N GLN A 660 41.98 -12.92 -37.08
CA GLN A 660 42.83 -13.26 -38.23
C GLN A 660 43.02 -12.08 -39.17
N LYS A 661 41.96 -11.33 -39.48
CA LYS A 661 42.07 -10.11 -40.31
C LYS A 661 42.91 -9.03 -39.63
N ILE A 662 42.77 -8.84 -38.32
CA ILE A 662 43.58 -7.90 -37.55
C ILE A 662 45.06 -8.30 -37.58
N ALA A 663 45.37 -9.59 -37.42
CA ALA A 663 46.74 -10.11 -37.51
C ALA A 663 47.32 -9.91 -38.92
N GLY A 664 46.57 -10.22 -39.98
CA GLY A 664 47.00 -10.00 -41.37
C GLY A 664 47.21 -8.52 -41.70
N ARG A 665 46.43 -7.61 -41.09
CA ARG A 665 46.66 -6.16 -41.18
C ARG A 665 47.95 -5.76 -40.48
N GLN A 666 48.22 -6.32 -39.30
CA GLN A 666 49.44 -6.02 -38.54
C GLN A 666 50.69 -6.46 -39.33
N GLU A 667 50.66 -7.65 -39.93
CA GLU A 667 51.73 -8.14 -40.80
C GLU A 667 51.94 -7.22 -42.03
N ALA A 668 50.86 -6.77 -42.67
CA ALA A 668 50.94 -5.81 -43.78
C ALA A 668 51.59 -4.49 -43.35
N ARG A 669 51.29 -3.99 -42.14
CA ARG A 669 51.94 -2.78 -41.59
C ARG A 669 53.43 -3.00 -41.30
N GLU A 670 53.80 -4.15 -40.78
CA GLU A 670 55.21 -4.52 -40.53
C GLU A 670 56.01 -4.61 -41.84
N GLN A 671 55.38 -5.10 -42.91
CA GLN A 671 55.92 -5.14 -44.27
C GLN A 671 55.83 -3.78 -45.01
N LYS A 672 55.29 -2.73 -44.36
CA LYS A 672 55.02 -1.40 -44.95
C LYS A 672 54.09 -1.42 -46.17
N ASP A 673 53.26 -2.45 -46.32
CA ASP A 673 52.19 -2.53 -47.31
C ASP A 673 50.93 -1.81 -46.80
N TRP A 674 50.97 -0.48 -46.92
CA TRP A 674 49.88 0.39 -46.46
C TRP A 674 48.58 0.18 -47.25
N ALA A 675 48.67 -0.21 -48.52
CA ALA A 675 47.50 -0.43 -49.38
C ALA A 675 46.71 -1.66 -48.93
N LYS A 676 47.39 -2.77 -48.65
CA LYS A 676 46.77 -3.98 -48.09
C LYS A 676 46.23 -3.74 -46.68
N ALA A 677 46.96 -3.02 -45.83
CA ALA A 677 46.50 -2.67 -44.49
C ALA A 677 45.23 -1.79 -44.50
N ASP A 678 45.14 -0.84 -45.44
CA ASP A 678 43.96 0.03 -45.61
C ASP A 678 42.78 -0.74 -46.20
N THR A 679 43.03 -1.68 -47.13
CA THR A 679 42.00 -2.56 -47.69
C THR A 679 41.33 -3.39 -46.59
N ILE A 680 42.13 -4.02 -45.71
CA ILE A 680 41.59 -4.80 -44.59
C ILE A 680 40.80 -3.91 -43.62
N ARG A 681 41.29 -2.70 -43.33
CA ARG A 681 40.56 -1.74 -42.47
C ARG A 681 39.20 -1.37 -43.06
N LYS A 682 39.15 -1.05 -44.35
CA LYS A 682 37.89 -0.68 -45.05
C LYS A 682 36.91 -1.84 -45.12
N GLU A 683 37.39 -3.06 -45.32
CA GLU A 683 36.55 -4.26 -45.31
C GLU A 683 35.91 -4.47 -43.93
N LEU A 684 36.70 -4.35 -42.86
CA LEU A 684 36.20 -4.45 -41.49
C LEU A 684 35.21 -3.33 -41.15
N GLU A 685 35.51 -2.09 -41.56
CA GLU A 685 34.63 -0.93 -41.34
C GLU A 685 33.31 -1.05 -42.10
N ALA A 686 33.33 -1.54 -43.34
CA ALA A 686 32.13 -1.82 -44.14
C ALA A 686 31.27 -2.91 -43.49
N GLY A 687 31.88 -3.91 -42.85
CA GLY A 687 31.19 -4.91 -42.04
C GLY A 687 30.91 -4.47 -40.59
N GLY A 688 31.00 -3.17 -40.28
CA GLY A 688 30.57 -2.61 -38.99
C GLY A 688 31.59 -2.70 -37.85
N ILE A 689 32.86 -3.01 -38.13
CA ILE A 689 33.94 -3.07 -37.15
C ILE A 689 34.91 -1.89 -37.33
N ILE A 690 35.11 -1.12 -36.26
CA ILE A 690 36.05 0.00 -36.22
C ILE A 690 37.34 -0.45 -35.54
N LEU A 691 38.47 -0.24 -36.20
CA LEU A 691 39.80 -0.50 -35.64
C LEU A 691 40.41 0.77 -35.02
N GLU A 692 41.04 0.61 -33.86
CA GLU A 692 41.78 1.65 -33.14
C GLU A 692 43.23 1.18 -32.89
N ASP A 693 44.19 1.86 -33.52
CA ASP A 693 45.62 1.55 -33.35
C ASP A 693 46.16 2.18 -32.05
N LYS A 694 46.73 1.37 -31.15
CA LYS A 694 47.43 1.77 -29.92
C LYS A 694 48.94 1.50 -30.04
N LYS A 695 49.73 1.92 -29.03
CA LYS A 695 51.20 1.73 -29.01
C LYS A 695 51.61 0.26 -28.87
N ASP A 696 50.75 -0.55 -28.27
CA ASP A 696 50.94 -1.93 -27.85
C ASP A 696 50.11 -2.94 -28.68
N GLY A 697 49.25 -2.46 -29.59
CA GLY A 697 48.46 -3.33 -30.47
C GLY A 697 47.34 -2.60 -31.20
N THR A 698 46.57 -3.33 -32.01
CA THR A 698 45.32 -2.84 -32.62
C THR A 698 44.13 -3.36 -31.82
N THR A 699 43.29 -2.48 -31.30
CA THR A 699 42.00 -2.83 -30.68
C THR A 699 40.85 -2.63 -31.67
N TRP A 700 39.69 -3.22 -31.39
CA TRP A 700 38.51 -3.13 -32.25
C TRP A 700 37.24 -2.86 -31.44
N LYS A 701 36.24 -2.28 -32.08
CA LYS A 701 34.89 -2.08 -31.54
C LYS A 701 33.83 -2.23 -32.63
N VAL A 702 32.60 -2.56 -32.24
CA VAL A 702 31.46 -2.54 -33.16
C VAL A 702 30.98 -1.11 -33.34
N LYS A 703 30.62 -0.73 -34.57
CA LYS A 703 29.98 0.56 -34.85
C LYS A 703 28.57 0.58 -34.24
N ALA A 704 28.37 1.43 -33.24
CA ALA A 704 27.07 1.71 -32.66
C ALA A 704 26.24 2.65 -33.55
N GLY A 705 24.92 2.56 -33.42
CA GLY A 705 23.93 3.32 -34.21
C GLY A 705 23.28 2.50 -35.30
#